data_AF-A0A7S2HCT4-F1
#
_entry.id   AF-A0A7S2HCT4-F1
#
_cell.length_a   1.000
_cell.length_b   1.000
_cell.length_c   1.000
_cell.angle_alpha   90.00
_cell.angle_beta   90.00
_cell.angle_gamma   90.00
#
_symmetry.space_group_name_H-M   'P 1'
#
loop_
_entity.id
_entity.type
_entity.pdbx_description
1 polymer ?
#
loop_
_entity_poly.entity_id
_entity_poly.type
_entity_poly.pdbx_seq_one_letter_code
_entity_poly.pdbx_strand_id
1 'polypeptide(L)'
;MIPNLLPKNTTSNKIIDFSSIGGKAYDSSPQTELHNAKLLNQTLQTLLQPNSKLVIKGTFHLMGGIYASNLKDVVLQLDGSLIFSKNIKFWPKLGETEQHGRLHRRHMECIHFDHPKNVTLTSSKFVGGGGGGILDGQGEVWWGIPFLGYLHRAEDRPRLLRVSNGKDVLLEHWTFINSPYWTVYFDQVDGLEIRYVGISNRRTSSLDGNGHGVLDLSAFNTDGIDVSGRNVWIHDCNIWCQDDVICVKDGHNVSENMIFERINGTGVGGLTIGSIGGPYSLVRNITFRDWHLYKPMKGIYLKFRESDKAVIEDVLMENIIMQEPSQWPIWMGPAQQADSRNPCNANPCSLCWPYVPGMQCTGELNTTLQNILLRNVTIYQPARGGGVILGDDRFSIKDITFENVKVTHREINLSYDETFPMLPHKIHPDRYVFAYLPLILIGFTMATFVAVVISKRCYFRARHRNDIRRNDESNDSDDEQHSPPIKKVNVPRLVVSLEIVIIPIISWLVYINLSLSDPSSYYICNGVMNGITVGETFPTPSCFKDSTTTSFSRSRRTDHEYNSSYYMVPMTGVAIAVVTLVSIGALSIFVSRRVKQYRVDNPLFTIVPSDEEEVEDQHLEYHSDVGEEEKEIEKPNEKEVDEKSDEMNPYYRLMEDGQFPEQYRDDHDKEG
;
A
#
# COMPACT_ATOMS: atom_id res chain seq x y z
N MET A 1 -7.03 2.84 -32.90
CA MET A 1 -5.70 2.97 -33.53
C MET A 1 -5.08 4.24 -32.98
N ILE A 2 -4.09 4.13 -32.11
CA ILE A 2 -3.31 5.28 -31.68
C ILE A 2 -2.41 5.66 -32.88
N PRO A 3 -2.53 6.87 -33.45
CA PRO A 3 -1.64 7.32 -34.53
C PRO A 3 -0.21 7.32 -34.02
N ASN A 4 0.74 6.77 -34.81
CA ASN A 4 2.19 6.76 -34.56
C ASN A 4 2.65 7.86 -33.56
N LEU A 5 2.71 7.53 -32.27
CA LEU A 5 3.12 8.43 -31.19
C LEU A 5 4.64 8.64 -31.11
N LEU A 6 5.37 8.14 -32.10
CA LEU A 6 6.80 8.02 -31.98
C LEU A 6 7.47 9.40 -32.04
N PRO A 7 8.31 9.75 -31.06
CA PRO A 7 9.30 10.80 -31.25
C PRO A 7 10.11 10.49 -32.52
N LYS A 8 10.24 11.48 -33.40
CA LYS A 8 11.00 11.31 -34.64
C LYS A 8 12.42 10.90 -34.26
N ASN A 9 12.93 9.83 -34.88
CA ASN A 9 14.31 9.38 -34.77
C ASN A 9 15.24 10.60 -34.93
N THR A 10 15.67 11.17 -33.81
CA THR A 10 16.51 12.36 -33.79
C THR A 10 17.92 11.89 -34.12
N THR A 11 18.38 12.20 -35.33
CA THR A 11 19.80 12.12 -35.66
C THR A 11 20.56 13.05 -34.71
N SER A 12 21.15 12.49 -33.66
CA SER A 12 21.91 13.23 -32.66
C SER A 12 23.22 13.74 -33.26
N ASN A 13 23.42 15.05 -33.24
CA ASN A 13 24.64 15.69 -33.75
C ASN A 13 25.73 15.81 -32.68
N LYS A 14 25.38 15.69 -31.39
CA LYS A 14 26.31 15.84 -30.27
C LYS A 14 26.10 14.74 -29.24
N ILE A 15 27.12 13.92 -29.00
CA ILE A 15 27.10 12.87 -27.98
C ILE A 15 27.92 13.35 -26.76
N ILE A 16 27.30 13.30 -25.59
CA ILE A 16 27.90 13.65 -24.30
C ILE A 16 28.03 12.36 -23.50
N ASP A 17 29.25 11.94 -23.19
CA ASP A 17 29.50 10.78 -22.33
C ASP A 17 29.73 11.25 -20.89
N PHE A 18 28.92 10.75 -19.95
CA PHE A 18 28.91 11.25 -18.57
C PHE A 18 30.25 11.05 -17.84
N SER A 19 30.95 9.95 -18.11
CA SER A 19 32.30 9.70 -17.57
C SER A 19 33.30 10.74 -18.10
N SER A 20 33.22 11.03 -19.40
CA SER A 20 34.15 11.92 -20.09
C SER A 20 34.04 13.38 -19.64
N ILE A 21 32.89 13.80 -19.11
CA ILE A 21 32.68 15.14 -18.54
C ILE A 21 32.92 15.22 -17.02
N GLY A 22 33.49 14.17 -16.42
CA GLY A 22 33.92 14.16 -15.02
C GLY A 22 33.02 13.39 -14.05
N GLY A 23 32.10 12.56 -14.54
CA GLY A 23 31.35 11.62 -13.71
C GLY A 23 32.29 10.60 -13.05
N LYS A 24 32.12 10.37 -11.75
CA LYS A 24 32.95 9.43 -10.97
C LYS A 24 32.18 8.13 -10.76
N ALA A 25 32.59 7.08 -11.48
CA ALA A 25 31.95 5.77 -11.42
C ALA A 25 32.44 4.93 -10.23
N TYR A 26 31.60 4.00 -9.76
CA TYR A 26 31.91 2.97 -8.76
C TYR A 26 32.39 3.47 -7.38
N ASP A 27 32.08 4.72 -7.04
CA ASP A 27 32.39 5.33 -5.74
C ASP A 27 31.08 5.80 -5.09
N SER A 28 30.73 5.18 -3.96
CA SER A 28 29.52 5.47 -3.17
C SER A 28 29.78 6.40 -1.99
N SER A 29 30.89 7.15 -1.99
CA SER A 29 31.15 8.16 -0.96
C SER A 29 30.15 9.32 -1.08
N PRO A 30 29.69 9.92 0.04
CA PRO A 30 28.77 11.06 0.00
C PRO A 30 29.25 12.23 -0.86
N GLN A 31 30.56 12.47 -0.91
CA GLN A 31 31.16 13.51 -1.74
C GLN A 31 31.00 13.21 -3.23
N THR A 32 31.17 11.96 -3.64
CA THR A 32 30.96 11.54 -5.03
C THR A 32 29.48 11.52 -5.40
N GLU A 33 28.60 11.10 -4.50
CA GLU A 33 27.15 11.16 -4.69
C GLU A 33 26.68 12.61 -4.98
N LEU A 34 27.14 13.57 -4.18
CA LEU A 34 26.84 14.99 -4.38
C LEU A 34 27.47 15.56 -5.67
N HIS A 35 28.71 15.17 -5.97
CA HIS A 35 29.42 15.59 -7.19
C HIS A 35 28.70 15.11 -8.45
N ASN A 36 28.36 13.81 -8.52
CA ASN A 36 27.68 13.22 -9.67
C ASN A 36 26.28 13.80 -9.85
N ALA A 37 25.52 14.00 -8.76
CA ALA A 37 24.20 14.64 -8.83
C ALA A 37 24.28 16.06 -9.38
N LYS A 38 25.23 16.87 -8.89
CA LYS A 38 25.47 18.22 -9.39
C LYS A 38 25.86 18.21 -10.86
N LEU A 39 26.78 17.34 -11.27
CA LEU A 39 27.23 17.24 -12.65
C LEU A 39 26.09 16.81 -13.58
N LEU A 40 25.25 15.86 -13.17
CA LEU A 40 24.11 15.41 -13.97
C LEU A 40 23.08 16.53 -14.14
N ASN A 41 22.72 17.25 -13.07
CA ASN A 41 21.85 18.43 -13.15
C ASN A 41 22.40 19.49 -14.09
N GLN A 42 23.68 19.85 -13.95
CA GLN A 42 24.34 20.80 -14.84
C GLN A 42 24.31 20.32 -16.30
N THR A 43 24.55 19.02 -16.53
CA THR A 43 24.55 18.44 -17.88
C THR A 43 23.18 18.53 -18.53
N LEU A 44 22.12 18.16 -17.80
CA LEU A 44 20.75 18.19 -18.28
C LEU A 44 20.28 19.61 -18.59
N GLN A 45 20.65 20.59 -17.77
CA GLN A 45 20.21 21.98 -17.92
C GLN A 45 21.03 22.78 -18.94
N THR A 46 22.34 22.55 -19.03
CA THR A 46 23.24 23.44 -19.79
C THR A 46 23.87 22.77 -21.02
N LEU A 47 24.21 21.49 -20.93
CA LEU A 47 24.98 20.82 -21.98
C LEU A 47 24.08 20.09 -22.99
N LEU A 48 22.91 19.63 -22.55
CA LEU A 48 21.96 18.83 -23.32
C LEU A 48 21.04 19.72 -24.15
N GLN A 49 21.60 20.27 -25.23
CA GLN A 49 20.89 21.09 -26.21
C GLN A 49 20.07 20.21 -27.18
N PRO A 50 19.06 20.76 -27.90
CA PRO A 50 18.29 20.01 -28.89
C PRO A 50 19.16 19.21 -29.88
N ASN A 51 18.73 17.99 -30.19
CA ASN A 51 19.45 16.98 -30.99
C ASN A 51 20.78 16.50 -30.36
N SER A 52 20.90 16.57 -29.03
CA SER A 52 22.01 15.98 -28.29
C SER A 52 21.60 14.66 -27.63
N LYS A 53 22.60 13.81 -27.39
CA LYS A 53 22.46 12.54 -26.68
C LYS A 53 23.39 12.49 -25.47
N LEU A 54 22.83 12.27 -24.28
CA LEU A 54 23.59 11.94 -23.08
C LEU A 54 23.74 10.42 -22.98
N VAL A 55 24.96 9.93 -22.74
CA VAL A 55 25.24 8.50 -22.58
C VAL A 55 25.86 8.23 -21.21
N ILE A 56 25.29 7.29 -20.48
CA ILE A 56 25.71 6.88 -19.14
C ILE A 56 25.99 5.37 -19.17
N LYS A 57 27.27 4.97 -19.27
CA LYS A 57 27.68 3.56 -19.42
C LYS A 57 28.12 2.89 -18.12
N GLY A 58 28.71 3.66 -17.20
CA GLY A 58 29.20 3.15 -15.91
C GLY A 58 28.12 3.10 -14.83
N THR A 59 28.49 2.60 -13.67
CA THR A 59 27.68 2.71 -12.45
C THR A 59 28.07 3.99 -11.71
N PHE A 60 27.11 4.89 -11.51
CA PHE A 60 27.31 6.13 -10.77
C PHE A 60 26.41 6.13 -9.55
N HIS A 61 26.97 6.54 -8.41
CA HIS A 61 26.20 6.84 -7.20
C HIS A 61 25.90 8.34 -7.18
N LEU A 62 24.66 8.70 -6.82
CA LEU A 62 24.18 10.07 -6.86
C LEU A 62 23.25 10.36 -5.67
N MET A 63 23.34 11.60 -5.18
CA MET A 63 22.28 12.16 -4.36
C MET A 63 21.01 12.36 -5.21
N GLY A 64 19.82 12.27 -4.60
CA GLY A 64 18.56 12.61 -5.27
C GLY A 64 18.43 14.09 -5.63
N GLY A 65 17.25 14.50 -6.10
CA GLY A 65 17.02 15.87 -6.57
C GLY A 65 17.59 16.13 -7.96
N ILE A 66 17.61 15.13 -8.84
CA ILE A 66 17.92 15.34 -10.25
C ILE A 66 16.71 16.00 -10.91
N TYR A 67 16.87 17.21 -11.43
CA TYR A 67 15.78 18.01 -11.97
C TYR A 67 16.18 18.68 -13.28
N ALA A 68 15.32 18.54 -14.28
CA ALA A 68 15.43 19.29 -15.53
C ALA A 68 14.04 19.68 -16.03
N SER A 69 13.90 20.92 -16.48
CA SER A 69 12.69 21.40 -17.13
C SER A 69 12.92 21.68 -18.61
N ASN A 70 11.86 21.58 -19.40
CA ASN A 70 11.84 21.97 -20.81
C ASN A 70 12.89 21.25 -21.69
N LEU A 71 13.25 20.01 -21.33
CA LEU A 71 14.09 19.17 -22.19
C LEU A 71 13.41 18.98 -23.55
N LYS A 72 14.14 19.18 -24.64
CA LYS A 72 13.54 19.15 -25.97
C LYS A 72 14.44 18.50 -27.02
N ASP A 73 13.88 17.55 -27.78
CA ASP A 73 14.56 16.87 -28.90
C ASP A 73 15.86 16.15 -28.46
N VAL A 74 15.85 15.48 -27.29
CA VAL A 74 17.06 14.89 -26.68
C VAL A 74 16.90 13.40 -26.38
N VAL A 75 18.03 12.70 -26.36
CA VAL A 75 18.11 11.27 -26.02
C VAL A 75 18.95 11.09 -24.76
N LEU A 76 18.41 10.42 -23.76
CA LEU A 76 19.14 9.98 -22.57
C LEU A 76 19.31 8.46 -22.68
N GLN A 77 20.54 8.03 -23.00
CA GLN A 77 20.90 6.62 -23.09
C GLN A 77 21.58 6.16 -21.80
N LEU A 78 20.90 5.31 -21.03
CA LEU A 78 21.45 4.64 -19.85
C LEU A 78 21.83 3.20 -20.21
N ASP A 79 23.12 2.91 -20.30
CA ASP A 79 23.65 1.56 -20.50
C ASP A 79 24.21 0.95 -19.20
N GLY A 80 24.51 1.80 -18.22
CA GLY A 80 25.05 1.44 -16.91
C GLY A 80 23.98 1.47 -15.82
N SER A 81 24.34 2.06 -14.67
CA SER A 81 23.43 2.17 -13.52
C SER A 81 23.53 3.54 -12.85
N LEU A 82 22.38 4.07 -12.44
CA LEU A 82 22.26 5.20 -11.54
C LEU A 82 21.76 4.66 -10.19
N ILE A 83 22.57 4.79 -9.14
CA ILE A 83 22.27 4.28 -7.80
C ILE A 83 22.09 5.48 -6.86
N PHE A 84 20.89 5.62 -6.29
CA PHE A 84 20.57 6.76 -5.43
C PHE A 84 21.01 6.55 -3.98
N SER A 85 21.48 7.63 -3.35
CA SER A 85 22.06 7.61 -2.01
C SER A 85 21.13 7.02 -0.94
N LYS A 86 21.72 6.27 -0.01
CA LYS A 86 21.04 5.82 1.21
C LYS A 86 20.91 6.92 2.28
N ASN A 87 21.50 8.09 2.04
CA ASN A 87 21.63 9.13 3.06
C ASN A 87 20.46 10.13 3.04
N ILE A 88 19.36 9.73 3.67
CA ILE A 88 18.13 10.54 3.80
C ILE A 88 18.41 11.93 4.39
N LYS A 89 19.37 12.05 5.33
CA LYS A 89 19.66 13.32 6.02
C LYS A 89 20.16 14.41 5.06
N PHE A 90 20.94 14.05 4.05
CA PHE A 90 21.48 15.00 3.06
C PHE A 90 20.66 15.06 1.78
N TRP A 91 19.52 14.38 1.75
CA TRP A 91 18.67 14.36 0.58
C TRP A 91 18.04 15.75 0.34
N PRO A 92 18.11 16.29 -0.89
CA PRO A 92 17.56 17.61 -1.20
C PRO A 92 16.06 17.67 -0.89
N LYS A 93 15.62 18.81 -0.36
CA LYS A 93 14.23 19.04 -0.01
C LYS A 93 13.68 20.20 -0.82
N LEU A 94 12.40 20.10 -1.17
CA LEU A 94 11.63 21.22 -1.69
C LEU A 94 11.47 22.31 -0.62
N GLY A 95 11.15 23.52 -1.08
CA GLY A 95 10.84 24.65 -0.21
C GLY A 95 9.74 24.34 0.80
N GLU A 96 9.55 25.23 1.78
CA GLU A 96 8.57 25.03 2.83
C GLU A 96 7.15 24.98 2.24
N THR A 97 6.47 23.85 2.45
CA THR A 97 5.04 23.69 2.15
C THR A 97 4.29 23.59 3.47
N GLU A 98 3.21 24.35 3.63
CA GLU A 98 2.38 24.29 4.83
C GLU A 98 1.34 23.18 4.66
N GLN A 99 1.47 22.09 5.40
CA GLN A 99 0.47 21.03 5.46
C GLN A 99 -0.06 20.91 6.88
N HIS A 100 -1.39 20.98 7.05
CA HIS A 100 -2.07 20.85 8.36
C HIS A 100 -1.54 21.82 9.44
N GLY A 101 -1.18 23.05 9.05
CA GLY A 101 -0.61 24.07 9.95
C GLY A 101 0.83 23.76 10.41
N ARG A 102 1.56 22.91 9.68
CA ARG A 102 2.98 22.59 9.93
C ARG A 102 3.79 22.74 8.65
N LEU A 103 4.90 23.47 8.75
CA LEU A 103 5.90 23.58 7.68
C LEU A 103 6.55 22.20 7.45
N HIS A 104 6.29 21.61 6.29
CA HIS A 104 6.96 20.40 5.80
C HIS A 104 7.88 20.75 4.64
N ARG A 105 9.12 20.28 4.74
CA ARG A 105 10.08 20.27 3.63
C ARG A 105 10.16 18.83 3.11
N ARG A 106 9.42 18.55 2.03
CA ARG A 106 9.38 17.24 1.38
C ARG A 106 10.69 16.94 0.65
N HIS A 107 11.12 15.69 0.67
CA HIS A 107 12.26 15.25 -0.13
C HIS A 107 11.95 15.40 -1.63
N MET A 108 12.91 15.91 -2.39
CA MET A 108 12.81 15.96 -3.85
C MET A 108 12.83 14.54 -4.45
N GLU A 109 12.23 14.35 -5.61
CA GLU A 109 12.27 13.07 -6.31
C GLU A 109 13.70 12.63 -6.65
N CYS A 110 13.92 11.34 -6.92
CA CYS A 110 15.21 10.86 -7.40
C CYS A 110 15.55 11.53 -8.75
N ILE A 111 14.63 11.45 -9.71
CA ILE A 111 14.65 12.18 -10.99
C ILE A 111 13.27 12.78 -11.25
N HIS A 112 13.24 14.07 -11.59
CA HIS A 112 12.06 14.77 -12.07
C HIS A 112 12.35 15.51 -13.37
N PHE A 113 11.61 15.18 -14.43
CA PHE A 113 11.58 15.95 -15.67
C PHE A 113 10.27 16.70 -15.79
N ASP A 114 10.33 18.02 -15.94
CA ASP A 114 9.15 18.86 -16.08
C ASP A 114 9.05 19.43 -17.50
N HIS A 115 7.88 19.36 -18.11
CA HIS A 115 7.61 19.80 -19.48
C HIS A 115 8.58 19.24 -20.56
N PRO A 116 9.01 17.96 -20.54
CA PRO A 116 9.84 17.43 -21.62
C PRO A 116 9.04 17.33 -22.93
N LYS A 117 9.69 17.58 -24.07
CA LYS A 117 9.09 17.49 -25.39
C LYS A 117 9.97 16.72 -26.38
N ASN A 118 9.44 15.67 -27.01
CA ASN A 118 10.20 14.84 -27.95
C ASN A 118 11.49 14.30 -27.29
N VAL A 119 11.34 13.67 -26.13
CA VAL A 119 12.45 13.13 -25.31
C VAL A 119 12.41 11.61 -25.34
N THR A 120 13.58 11.00 -25.56
CA THR A 120 13.75 9.54 -25.52
C THR A 120 14.64 9.15 -24.35
N LEU A 121 14.11 8.34 -23.44
CA LEU A 121 14.81 7.67 -22.35
C LEU A 121 15.02 6.22 -22.77
N THR A 122 16.25 5.81 -23.07
CA THR A 122 16.52 4.51 -23.73
C THR A 122 17.80 3.85 -23.21
N SER A 123 18.06 2.64 -23.66
CA SER A 123 19.31 1.91 -23.47
C SER A 123 19.75 1.31 -24.80
N SER A 124 21.07 1.19 -25.04
CA SER A 124 21.57 0.40 -26.17
C SER A 124 21.46 -1.12 -25.93
N LYS A 125 21.14 -1.53 -24.70
CA LYS A 125 20.87 -2.91 -24.32
C LYS A 125 19.39 -3.23 -24.56
N PHE A 126 19.09 -3.70 -25.76
CA PHE A 126 17.73 -4.09 -26.17
C PHE A 126 17.32 -5.44 -25.58
N VAL A 127 17.08 -5.44 -24.26
CA VAL A 127 16.57 -6.61 -23.53
C VAL A 127 15.09 -6.37 -23.24
N GLY A 128 14.25 -7.39 -23.49
CA GLY A 128 12.80 -7.28 -23.30
C GLY A 128 12.38 -7.38 -21.83
N GLY A 129 11.47 -6.49 -21.40
CA GLY A 129 10.85 -6.54 -20.07
C GLY A 129 11.84 -6.46 -18.90
N GLY A 130 12.87 -5.63 -19.03
CA GLY A 130 13.97 -5.50 -18.06
C GLY A 130 15.30 -6.06 -18.57
N GLY A 131 16.40 -5.42 -18.17
CA GLY A 131 17.78 -5.87 -18.44
C GLY A 131 18.68 -4.84 -19.11
N GLY A 132 18.15 -3.65 -19.44
CA GLY A 132 18.96 -2.53 -19.93
C GLY A 132 19.49 -1.63 -18.80
N GLY A 133 19.39 -0.31 -18.98
CA GLY A 133 19.91 0.66 -18.01
C GLY A 133 19.22 0.57 -16.65
N ILE A 134 19.96 0.60 -15.54
CA ILE A 134 19.39 0.39 -14.20
C ILE A 134 19.25 1.69 -13.43
N LEU A 135 18.06 1.97 -12.89
CA LEU A 135 17.85 2.95 -11.82
C LEU A 135 17.56 2.20 -10.52
N ASP A 136 18.43 2.37 -9.53
CA ASP A 136 18.29 1.75 -8.20
C ASP A 136 18.02 2.83 -7.16
N GLY A 137 16.79 2.84 -6.63
CA GLY A 137 16.36 3.81 -5.61
C GLY A 137 16.88 3.52 -4.20
N GLN A 138 17.49 2.35 -3.98
CA GLN A 138 17.95 1.88 -2.66
C GLN A 138 16.88 1.99 -1.56
N GLY A 139 15.62 1.71 -1.91
CA GLY A 139 14.40 1.90 -1.14
C GLY A 139 14.37 1.33 0.28
N GLU A 140 15.23 0.37 0.62
CA GLU A 140 15.29 -0.23 1.97
C GLU A 140 15.41 0.80 3.10
N VAL A 141 16.16 1.89 2.90
CA VAL A 141 16.30 2.94 3.92
C VAL A 141 15.03 3.77 4.07
N TRP A 142 14.24 3.87 3.02
CA TRP A 142 13.00 4.63 2.97
C TRP A 142 11.81 3.80 3.49
N TRP A 143 11.79 2.50 3.22
CA TRP A 143 10.81 1.59 3.81
C TRP A 143 11.08 1.40 5.32
N GLY A 144 12.36 1.37 5.74
CA GLY A 144 12.77 1.20 7.13
C GLY A 144 12.33 -0.12 7.76
N ILE A 145 12.16 -0.16 9.08
CA ILE A 145 11.70 -1.37 9.78
C ILE A 145 10.27 -1.72 9.30
N PRO A 146 9.96 -2.99 8.97
CA PRO A 146 8.62 -3.40 8.56
C PRO A 146 7.52 -2.78 9.42
N PHE A 147 6.52 -2.18 8.77
CA PHE A 147 5.38 -1.45 9.35
C PHE A 147 5.72 -0.15 10.10
N LEU A 148 6.83 -0.11 10.85
CA LEU A 148 7.23 1.05 11.64
C LEU A 148 7.85 2.18 10.81
N GLY A 149 8.50 1.85 9.69
CA GLY A 149 9.14 2.86 8.85
C GLY A 149 8.13 3.82 8.19
N TYR A 150 6.95 3.31 7.83
CA TYR A 150 5.85 4.14 7.33
C TYR A 150 5.35 5.11 8.41
N LEU A 151 5.25 4.69 9.67
CA LEU A 151 4.86 5.59 10.77
C LEU A 151 5.86 6.75 10.97
N HIS A 152 7.13 6.55 10.62
CA HIS A 152 8.18 7.56 10.76
C HIS A 152 8.27 8.51 9.56
N ARG A 153 8.06 8.00 8.34
CA ARG A 153 8.32 8.75 7.10
C ARG A 153 7.05 9.13 6.32
N ALA A 154 5.95 8.42 6.55
CA ALA A 154 4.68 8.58 5.84
C ALA A 154 4.89 8.74 4.32
N GLU A 155 4.29 9.77 3.72
CA GLU A 155 4.39 10.09 2.30
C GLU A 155 5.63 10.93 1.94
N ASP A 156 6.48 11.28 2.89
CA ASP A 156 7.73 12.02 2.62
C ASP A 156 8.85 11.08 2.14
N ARG A 157 8.61 10.44 0.99
CA ARG A 157 9.52 9.50 0.32
C ARG A 157 9.60 9.83 -1.18
N PRO A 158 10.80 9.85 -1.76
CA PRO A 158 10.98 10.26 -3.15
C PRO A 158 10.58 9.15 -4.13
N ARG A 159 9.85 9.52 -5.18
CA ARG A 159 9.62 8.69 -6.35
C ARG A 159 10.92 8.48 -7.11
N LEU A 160 11.02 7.37 -7.82
CA LEU A 160 12.25 7.04 -8.56
C LEU A 160 12.35 7.82 -9.88
N LEU A 161 11.26 7.93 -10.62
CA LEU A 161 11.15 8.79 -11.81
C LEU A 161 9.78 9.49 -11.84
N ARG A 162 9.78 10.82 -11.85
CA ARG A 162 8.60 11.65 -12.16
C ARG A 162 8.80 12.37 -13.48
N VAL A 163 7.81 12.34 -14.35
CA VAL A 163 7.73 13.17 -15.55
C VAL A 163 6.40 13.92 -15.52
N SER A 164 6.46 15.24 -15.50
CA SER A 164 5.27 16.09 -15.46
C SER A 164 5.11 16.85 -16.77
N ASN A 165 3.87 17.00 -17.24
CA ASN A 165 3.51 17.82 -18.40
C ASN A 165 4.28 17.45 -19.69
N GLY A 166 4.62 16.16 -19.84
CA GLY A 166 5.42 15.67 -20.95
C GLY A 166 4.64 15.56 -22.25
N LYS A 167 5.31 15.84 -23.38
CA LYS A 167 4.74 15.69 -24.73
C LYS A 167 5.66 14.89 -25.63
N ASP A 168 5.12 13.87 -26.30
CA ASP A 168 5.90 12.99 -27.19
C ASP A 168 7.12 12.38 -26.47
N VAL A 169 6.89 11.61 -25.40
CA VAL A 169 7.94 10.99 -24.58
C VAL A 169 8.00 9.48 -24.83
N LEU A 170 9.21 8.96 -25.03
CA LEU A 170 9.48 7.51 -25.12
C LEU A 170 10.35 7.09 -23.94
N LEU A 171 9.91 6.06 -23.19
CA LEU A 171 10.71 5.36 -22.19
C LEU A 171 10.85 3.89 -22.60
N GLU A 172 12.08 3.42 -22.80
CA GLU A 172 12.32 2.03 -23.19
C GLU A 172 13.59 1.41 -22.62
N HIS A 173 13.58 0.09 -22.44
CA HIS A 173 14.75 -0.70 -22.04
C HIS A 173 15.43 -0.26 -20.74
N TRP A 174 14.69 0.41 -19.84
CA TRP A 174 15.15 0.72 -18.50
C TRP A 174 14.64 -0.32 -17.50
N THR A 175 15.44 -0.58 -16.47
CA THR A 175 15.07 -1.39 -15.32
C THR A 175 15.08 -0.51 -14.07
N PHE A 176 13.95 -0.49 -13.36
CA PHE A 176 13.80 0.21 -12.09
C PHE A 176 13.78 -0.79 -10.95
N ILE A 177 14.60 -0.57 -9.93
CA ILE A 177 14.65 -1.46 -8.75
C ILE A 177 14.65 -0.67 -7.45
N ASN A 178 14.09 -1.28 -6.42
CA ASN A 178 14.08 -0.79 -5.04
C ASN A 178 13.60 0.67 -4.94
N SER A 179 12.46 0.99 -5.54
CA SER A 179 11.89 2.34 -5.44
C SER A 179 11.55 2.70 -3.98
N PRO A 180 11.87 3.92 -3.51
CA PRO A 180 11.47 4.37 -2.16
C PRO A 180 9.96 4.52 -1.97
N TYR A 181 9.26 4.89 -3.05
CA TYR A 181 7.84 5.18 -3.15
C TYR A 181 7.35 4.77 -4.56
N TRP A 182 6.39 5.47 -5.17
CA TRP A 182 5.96 5.21 -6.56
C TRP A 182 7.18 5.19 -7.49
N THR A 183 7.24 4.20 -8.38
CA THR A 183 8.45 3.94 -9.17
C THR A 183 8.56 4.86 -10.35
N VAL A 184 7.55 4.85 -11.22
CA VAL A 184 7.50 5.64 -12.44
C VAL A 184 6.17 6.37 -12.46
N TYR A 185 6.20 7.70 -12.42
CA TYR A 185 5.01 8.53 -12.48
C TYR A 185 5.06 9.49 -13.67
N PHE A 186 4.13 9.34 -14.61
CA PHE A 186 3.90 10.26 -15.71
C PHE A 186 2.60 11.04 -15.48
N ASP A 187 2.74 12.32 -15.16
CA ASP A 187 1.66 13.20 -14.77
C ASP A 187 1.33 14.18 -15.89
N GLN A 188 0.06 14.20 -16.33
CA GLN A 188 -0.47 15.11 -17.37
C GLN A 188 0.30 15.04 -18.70
N VAL A 189 0.56 13.83 -19.20
CA VAL A 189 1.25 13.66 -20.48
C VAL A 189 0.32 13.76 -21.69
N ASP A 190 0.88 14.08 -22.85
CA ASP A 190 0.23 13.99 -24.16
C ASP A 190 1.16 13.32 -25.18
N GLY A 191 0.90 12.05 -25.49
CA GLY A 191 1.78 11.24 -26.32
C GLY A 191 2.91 10.63 -25.52
N LEU A 192 2.63 9.47 -24.91
CA LEU A 192 3.59 8.69 -24.13
C LEU A 192 3.64 7.25 -24.66
N GLU A 193 4.85 6.76 -24.88
CA GLU A 193 5.11 5.34 -25.10
C GLU A 193 6.09 4.80 -24.04
N ILE A 194 5.70 3.74 -23.35
CA ILE A 194 6.59 3.00 -22.43
C ILE A 194 6.67 1.56 -22.92
N ARG A 195 7.87 1.07 -23.20
CA ARG A 195 8.04 -0.31 -23.67
C ARG A 195 9.30 -1.01 -23.22
N TYR A 196 9.24 -2.33 -23.09
CA TYR A 196 10.39 -3.15 -22.69
C TYR A 196 11.02 -2.73 -21.34
N VAL A 197 10.21 -2.16 -20.45
CA VAL A 197 10.63 -1.73 -19.11
C VAL A 197 10.50 -2.89 -18.12
N GLY A 198 11.45 -2.97 -17.18
CA GLY A 198 11.39 -3.88 -16.04
C GLY A 198 11.26 -3.12 -14.72
N ILE A 199 10.38 -3.55 -13.81
CA ILE A 199 10.28 -3.00 -12.45
C ILE A 199 10.35 -4.13 -11.43
N SER A 200 11.18 -3.98 -10.38
CA SER A 200 11.30 -4.92 -9.27
C SER A 200 11.49 -4.22 -7.92
N ASN A 201 10.42 -4.14 -7.13
CA ASN A 201 10.42 -3.54 -5.78
C ASN A 201 10.31 -4.59 -4.67
N ARG A 202 11.07 -5.68 -4.81
CA ARG A 202 11.10 -6.78 -3.84
C ARG A 202 11.68 -6.35 -2.51
N ARG A 203 10.96 -6.62 -1.43
CA ARG A 203 11.53 -6.49 -0.08
C ARG A 203 12.21 -7.78 0.34
N THR A 204 11.65 -8.93 0.00
CA THR A 204 12.26 -10.25 0.21
C THR A 204 12.28 -11.02 -1.11
N SER A 205 13.29 -11.88 -1.31
CA SER A 205 13.45 -12.64 -2.56
C SER A 205 12.81 -14.03 -2.53
N SER A 206 12.44 -14.56 -1.36
CA SER A 206 12.19 -16.00 -1.22
C SER A 206 11.21 -16.45 -0.13
N LEU A 207 10.69 -15.54 0.72
CA LEU A 207 9.91 -15.95 1.89
C LEU A 207 8.42 -16.18 1.61
N ASP A 208 7.93 -15.75 0.44
CA ASP A 208 6.50 -15.72 0.11
C ASP A 208 6.15 -16.48 -1.18
N GLY A 209 7.06 -17.31 -1.70
CA GLY A 209 6.84 -18.09 -2.92
C GLY A 209 6.66 -17.22 -4.16
N ASN A 210 7.30 -16.04 -4.20
CA ASN A 210 7.22 -15.01 -5.25
C ASN A 210 5.86 -14.26 -5.31
N GLY A 211 5.03 -14.36 -4.26
CA GLY A 211 3.79 -13.59 -4.11
C GLY A 211 4.02 -12.25 -3.39
N HIS A 212 3.03 -11.82 -2.60
CA HIS A 212 3.11 -10.61 -1.77
C HIS A 212 2.91 -10.96 -0.29
N GLY A 213 3.97 -11.44 0.35
CA GLY A 213 3.95 -11.74 1.78
C GLY A 213 3.79 -10.49 2.65
N VAL A 214 3.45 -10.68 3.94
CA VAL A 214 3.23 -9.55 4.87
C VAL A 214 4.45 -8.64 5.03
N LEU A 215 5.66 -9.20 4.92
CA LEU A 215 6.90 -8.43 4.96
C LEU A 215 7.07 -7.66 3.66
N ASP A 216 6.83 -8.28 2.51
CA ASP A 216 6.90 -7.64 1.20
C ASP A 216 5.96 -6.44 1.11
N LEU A 217 4.72 -6.58 1.55
CA LEU A 217 3.72 -5.51 1.62
C LEU A 217 4.07 -4.34 2.54
N SER A 218 5.11 -4.48 3.37
CA SER A 218 5.57 -3.37 4.22
C SER A 218 6.53 -2.40 3.51
N ALA A 219 6.88 -2.66 2.24
CA ALA A 219 7.45 -1.66 1.33
C ALA A 219 6.30 -0.91 0.62
N PHE A 220 5.53 -0.18 1.43
CA PHE A 220 4.28 0.48 1.02
C PHE A 220 4.44 1.43 -0.17
N ASN A 221 3.40 1.52 -1.01
CA ASN A 221 3.28 2.50 -2.10
C ASN A 221 4.45 2.43 -3.09
N THR A 222 4.85 1.22 -3.48
CA THR A 222 5.89 1.02 -4.50
C THR A 222 5.28 0.62 -5.83
N ASP A 223 4.24 1.35 -6.24
CA ASP A 223 3.54 1.28 -7.51
C ASP A 223 4.52 1.16 -8.69
N GLY A 224 4.15 0.37 -9.69
CA GLY A 224 4.94 0.16 -10.90
C GLY A 224 4.93 1.40 -11.77
N ILE A 225 3.84 1.61 -12.51
CA ILE A 225 3.69 2.77 -13.38
C ILE A 225 2.38 3.49 -13.07
N ASP A 226 2.48 4.71 -12.57
CA ASP A 226 1.38 5.65 -12.44
C ASP A 226 1.32 6.56 -13.67
N VAL A 227 0.13 6.79 -14.22
CA VAL A 227 -0.04 7.63 -15.40
C VAL A 227 -1.32 8.44 -15.41
N SER A 228 -1.24 9.70 -15.85
CA SER A 228 -2.38 10.55 -16.16
C SER A 228 -2.15 11.34 -17.46
N GLY A 229 -3.23 11.83 -18.08
CA GLY A 229 -3.15 12.61 -19.32
C GLY A 229 -3.78 11.90 -20.52
N ARG A 230 -3.19 11.98 -21.71
CA ARG A 230 -3.82 11.51 -22.94
C ARG A 230 -2.85 10.86 -23.92
N ASN A 231 -3.40 9.98 -24.75
CA ASN A 231 -2.67 9.31 -25.83
C ASN A 231 -1.45 8.54 -25.28
N VAL A 232 -1.73 7.49 -24.50
CA VAL A 232 -0.72 6.70 -23.80
C VAL A 232 -0.71 5.27 -24.34
N TRP A 233 0.48 4.72 -24.54
CA TRP A 233 0.69 3.32 -24.90
C TRP A 233 1.78 2.71 -24.03
N ILE A 234 1.43 1.75 -23.18
CA ILE A 234 2.42 1.01 -22.36
C ILE A 234 2.36 -0.46 -22.76
N HIS A 235 3.49 -1.05 -23.13
CA HIS A 235 3.50 -2.41 -23.60
C HIS A 235 4.81 -3.18 -23.44
N ASP A 236 4.74 -4.52 -23.46
CA ASP A 236 5.91 -5.40 -23.38
C ASP A 236 6.76 -5.17 -22.12
N CYS A 237 6.11 -4.95 -20.97
CA CYS A 237 6.76 -4.68 -19.69
C CYS A 237 6.58 -5.85 -18.72
N ASN A 238 7.57 -6.02 -17.83
CA ASN A 238 7.51 -6.94 -16.70
C ASN A 238 7.58 -6.12 -15.41
N ILE A 239 6.59 -6.27 -14.53
CA ILE A 239 6.45 -5.43 -13.34
C ILE A 239 6.20 -6.32 -12.12
N TRP A 240 7.07 -6.19 -11.13
CA TRP A 240 6.91 -6.73 -9.79
C TRP A 240 6.98 -5.55 -8.80
N CYS A 241 5.85 -5.20 -8.18
CA CYS A 241 5.69 -4.07 -7.27
C CYS A 241 4.98 -4.49 -5.99
N GLN A 242 4.91 -3.64 -4.97
CA GLN A 242 4.14 -3.93 -3.73
C GLN A 242 2.85 -3.12 -3.65
N ASP A 243 2.46 -2.50 -4.74
CA ASP A 243 1.22 -1.74 -4.86
C ASP A 243 0.63 -1.95 -6.26
N ASP A 244 0.03 -0.96 -6.91
CA ASP A 244 -0.52 -1.10 -8.26
C ASP A 244 0.55 -1.36 -9.33
N VAL A 245 0.30 -2.29 -10.26
CA VAL A 245 1.20 -2.63 -11.39
C VAL A 245 1.21 -1.51 -12.42
N ILE A 246 0.04 -1.18 -12.97
CA ILE A 246 -0.18 0.06 -13.74
C ILE A 246 -1.45 0.72 -13.21
N CYS A 247 -1.34 2.00 -12.89
CA CYS A 247 -2.38 2.78 -12.27
C CYS A 247 -2.73 4.01 -13.11
N VAL A 248 -3.96 4.07 -13.62
CA VAL A 248 -4.50 5.27 -14.25
C VAL A 248 -5.00 6.23 -13.18
N LYS A 249 -4.37 7.39 -13.09
CA LYS A 249 -4.75 8.51 -12.21
C LYS A 249 -5.62 9.51 -12.98
N ASP A 250 -6.34 10.39 -12.30
CA ASP A 250 -7.22 11.37 -12.97
C ASP A 250 -6.50 12.62 -13.50
N GLY A 251 -5.27 12.88 -13.07
CA GLY A 251 -4.47 14.02 -13.53
C GLY A 251 -5.17 15.36 -13.34
N HIS A 252 -6.02 15.46 -12.30
CA HIS A 252 -6.81 16.64 -11.94
C HIS A 252 -7.86 17.10 -12.96
N ASN A 253 -8.11 16.34 -14.03
CA ASN A 253 -9.21 16.64 -14.96
C ASN A 253 -9.58 15.44 -15.83
N VAL A 254 -8.73 15.08 -16.79
CA VAL A 254 -9.05 14.06 -17.80
C VAL A 254 -7.87 13.13 -18.03
N SER A 255 -8.14 11.84 -17.92
CA SER A 255 -7.27 10.77 -18.41
C SER A 255 -7.97 9.99 -19.52
N GLU A 256 -7.45 10.02 -20.75
CA GLU A 256 -8.14 9.41 -21.89
C GLU A 256 -7.25 8.82 -22.97
N ASN A 257 -7.80 7.87 -23.74
CA ASN A 257 -7.14 7.25 -24.89
C ASN A 257 -5.83 6.55 -24.48
N MET A 258 -5.95 5.55 -23.62
CA MET A 258 -4.81 4.80 -23.10
C MET A 258 -4.93 3.31 -23.43
N ILE A 259 -3.83 2.71 -23.89
CA ILE A 259 -3.74 1.27 -24.15
C ILE A 259 -2.58 0.69 -23.35
N PHE A 260 -2.85 -0.37 -22.59
CA PHE A 260 -1.86 -1.11 -21.83
C PHE A 260 -1.90 -2.58 -22.24
N GLU A 261 -0.82 -3.09 -22.82
CA GLU A 261 -0.86 -4.42 -23.42
C GLU A 261 0.42 -5.26 -23.33
N ARG A 262 0.30 -6.59 -23.35
CA ARG A 262 1.46 -7.50 -23.23
C ARG A 262 2.25 -7.20 -21.95
N ILE A 263 1.56 -7.19 -20.82
CA ILE A 263 2.15 -6.89 -19.51
C ILE A 263 2.13 -8.16 -18.66
N ASN A 264 3.30 -8.49 -18.11
CA ASN A 264 3.41 -9.44 -17.02
C ASN A 264 3.53 -8.65 -15.71
N GLY A 265 2.65 -8.94 -14.76
CA GLY A 265 2.49 -8.10 -13.57
C GLY A 265 2.28 -8.88 -12.28
N THR A 266 2.74 -8.34 -11.17
CA THR A 266 2.23 -8.70 -9.83
C THR A 266 2.39 -7.53 -8.87
N GLY A 267 1.35 -7.34 -8.05
CA GLY A 267 1.25 -6.24 -7.09
C GLY A 267 -0.01 -6.35 -6.23
N VAL A 268 -0.31 -5.28 -5.49
CA VAL A 268 -1.57 -5.14 -4.75
C VAL A 268 -2.76 -4.97 -5.69
N GLY A 269 -2.59 -4.20 -6.76
CA GLY A 269 -3.53 -4.07 -7.86
C GLY A 269 -2.82 -4.37 -9.19
N GLY A 270 -3.47 -5.07 -10.11
CA GLY A 270 -2.91 -5.33 -11.44
C GLY A 270 -3.31 -4.23 -12.42
N LEU A 271 -4.51 -4.38 -12.98
CA LEU A 271 -5.11 -3.44 -13.91
C LEU A 271 -5.87 -2.39 -13.08
N THR A 272 -5.20 -1.31 -12.70
CA THR A 272 -5.76 -0.32 -11.77
C THR A 272 -6.21 0.97 -12.46
N ILE A 273 -7.39 1.45 -12.08
CA ILE A 273 -7.82 2.84 -12.28
C ILE A 273 -8.14 3.42 -10.90
N GLY A 274 -7.41 4.45 -10.49
CA GLY A 274 -7.71 5.28 -9.33
C GLY A 274 -6.66 5.28 -8.20
N SER A 275 -7.01 5.74 -6.98
CA SER A 275 -8.35 6.18 -6.62
C SER A 275 -8.72 7.49 -7.30
N ILE A 276 -9.78 7.48 -8.09
CA ILE A 276 -10.30 8.70 -8.72
C ILE A 276 -11.07 9.51 -7.66
N GLY A 277 -10.68 10.76 -7.44
CA GLY A 277 -11.21 11.58 -6.35
C GLY A 277 -11.18 13.10 -6.60
N GLY A 278 -10.71 13.54 -7.77
CA GLY A 278 -10.74 14.94 -8.17
C GLY A 278 -12.16 15.45 -8.49
N PRO A 279 -12.39 16.76 -8.39
CA PRO A 279 -13.65 17.38 -8.81
C PRO A 279 -13.79 17.28 -10.32
N TYR A 280 -14.91 16.73 -10.81
CA TYR A 280 -15.20 16.56 -12.24
C TYR A 280 -14.19 15.70 -13.03
N SER A 281 -13.44 14.82 -12.35
CA SER A 281 -12.48 13.92 -12.99
C SER A 281 -13.15 12.99 -14.01
N LEU A 282 -12.61 12.90 -15.22
CA LEU A 282 -13.08 12.01 -16.28
C LEU A 282 -11.96 11.06 -16.71
N VAL A 283 -12.15 9.77 -16.48
CA VAL A 283 -11.29 8.71 -17.01
C VAL A 283 -12.06 7.95 -18.07
N ARG A 284 -11.58 7.95 -19.31
CA ARG A 284 -12.32 7.29 -20.41
C ARG A 284 -11.47 6.68 -21.51
N ASN A 285 -12.04 5.73 -22.25
CA ASN A 285 -11.40 5.07 -23.38
C ASN A 285 -10.05 4.46 -22.97
N ILE A 286 -10.13 3.54 -22.00
CA ILE A 286 -8.98 2.83 -21.43
C ILE A 286 -9.06 1.36 -21.85
N THR A 287 -8.00 0.84 -22.45
CA THR A 287 -7.92 -0.57 -22.84
C THR A 287 -6.77 -1.25 -22.13
N PHE A 288 -7.06 -2.31 -21.40
CA PHE A 288 -6.09 -3.28 -20.93
C PHE A 288 -6.25 -4.56 -21.75
N ARG A 289 -5.19 -5.06 -22.39
CA ARG A 289 -5.28 -6.31 -23.16
C ARG A 289 -4.04 -7.18 -23.12
N ASP A 290 -4.21 -8.50 -23.19
CA ASP A 290 -3.09 -9.46 -23.20
C ASP A 290 -2.20 -9.32 -21.95
N TRP A 291 -2.79 -9.52 -20.78
CA TRP A 291 -2.09 -9.46 -19.49
C TRP A 291 -1.94 -10.82 -18.84
N HIS A 292 -0.82 -11.02 -18.16
CA HIS A 292 -0.62 -12.13 -17.22
C HIS A 292 -0.29 -11.58 -15.83
N LEU A 293 -1.20 -11.80 -14.88
CA LEU A 293 -0.98 -11.46 -13.48
C LEU A 293 -0.62 -12.72 -12.67
N TYR A 294 0.59 -12.78 -12.16
CA TYR A 294 1.09 -13.91 -11.37
C TYR A 294 1.04 -13.59 -9.87
N LYS A 295 0.17 -14.26 -9.11
CA LYS A 295 0.00 -14.07 -7.65
C LYS A 295 -0.31 -12.63 -7.20
N PRO A 296 -1.18 -11.87 -7.90
CA PRO A 296 -1.55 -10.53 -7.43
C PRO A 296 -2.32 -10.60 -6.10
N MET A 297 -2.39 -9.51 -5.33
CA MET A 297 -3.43 -9.42 -4.30
C MET A 297 -4.79 -9.17 -4.92
N LYS A 298 -4.91 -8.09 -5.69
CA LYS A 298 -6.07 -7.79 -6.52
C LYS A 298 -5.67 -7.76 -7.99
N GLY A 299 -6.51 -8.34 -8.84
CA GLY A 299 -6.25 -8.42 -10.27
C GLY A 299 -6.68 -7.14 -11.00
N ILE A 300 -7.98 -7.05 -11.27
CA ILE A 300 -8.65 -5.86 -11.78
C ILE A 300 -9.05 -5.00 -10.58
N TYR A 301 -8.60 -3.74 -10.53
CA TYR A 301 -8.86 -2.85 -9.39
C TYR A 301 -9.35 -1.47 -9.85
N LEU A 302 -10.67 -1.32 -9.95
CA LEU A 302 -11.31 -0.03 -10.22
C LEU A 302 -11.73 0.59 -8.89
N LYS A 303 -11.01 1.63 -8.49
CA LYS A 303 -11.13 2.26 -7.17
C LYS A 303 -11.41 3.76 -7.28
N PHE A 304 -12.30 4.26 -6.42
CA PHE A 304 -12.62 5.67 -6.35
C PHE A 304 -12.83 6.15 -4.92
N ARG A 305 -12.59 7.44 -4.72
CA ARG A 305 -12.77 8.20 -3.50
C ARG A 305 -13.90 9.21 -3.64
N GLU A 306 -14.16 9.95 -2.56
CA GLU A 306 -15.10 11.05 -2.57
C GLU A 306 -14.68 12.10 -3.60
N SER A 307 -15.61 12.38 -4.52
CA SER A 307 -15.43 13.25 -5.67
C SER A 307 -16.67 14.14 -5.84
N ASP A 308 -16.50 15.25 -6.55
CA ASP A 308 -17.62 16.08 -7.05
C ASP A 308 -17.87 15.70 -8.52
N LYS A 309 -18.57 14.57 -8.73
CA LYS A 309 -18.97 14.03 -10.06
C LYS A 309 -17.82 13.45 -10.91
N ALA A 310 -17.01 12.57 -10.35
CA ALA A 310 -16.07 11.81 -11.16
C ALA A 310 -16.76 10.76 -12.04
N VAL A 311 -16.23 10.50 -13.24
CA VAL A 311 -16.73 9.50 -14.17
C VAL A 311 -15.57 8.62 -14.65
N ILE A 312 -15.77 7.32 -14.58
CA ILE A 312 -14.93 6.30 -15.22
C ILE A 312 -15.80 5.61 -16.26
N GLU A 313 -15.47 5.76 -17.54
CA GLU A 313 -16.28 5.22 -18.63
C GLU A 313 -15.47 4.60 -19.77
N ASP A 314 -16.11 3.80 -20.61
CA ASP A 314 -15.51 3.23 -21.82
C ASP A 314 -14.20 2.47 -21.53
N VAL A 315 -14.29 1.47 -20.66
CA VAL A 315 -13.14 0.65 -20.25
C VAL A 315 -13.26 -0.77 -20.81
N LEU A 316 -12.23 -1.20 -21.55
CA LEU A 316 -12.09 -2.55 -22.07
C LEU A 316 -10.96 -3.28 -21.33
N MET A 317 -11.25 -4.47 -20.82
CA MET A 317 -10.26 -5.39 -20.25
C MET A 317 -10.39 -6.74 -20.94
N GLU A 318 -9.44 -7.10 -21.82
CA GLU A 318 -9.55 -8.30 -22.64
C GLU A 318 -8.33 -9.23 -22.61
N ASN A 319 -8.54 -10.53 -22.74
CA ASN A 319 -7.48 -11.54 -22.76
C ASN A 319 -6.55 -11.45 -21.53
N ILE A 320 -7.13 -11.62 -20.35
CA ILE A 320 -6.43 -11.49 -19.07
C ILE A 320 -6.34 -12.85 -18.40
N ILE A 321 -5.13 -13.25 -17.98
CA ILE A 321 -4.87 -14.44 -17.18
C ILE A 321 -4.44 -13.99 -15.79
N MET A 322 -5.08 -14.50 -14.74
CA MET A 322 -4.67 -14.29 -13.36
C MET A 322 -4.40 -15.63 -12.69
N GLN A 323 -3.22 -15.80 -12.10
CA GLN A 323 -2.83 -16.99 -11.35
C GLN A 323 -2.79 -16.68 -9.86
N GLU A 324 -3.46 -17.51 -9.06
CA GLU A 324 -3.43 -17.49 -7.60
C GLU A 324 -3.63 -16.09 -6.96
N PRO A 325 -4.67 -15.29 -7.31
CA PRO A 325 -4.92 -14.05 -6.59
C PRO A 325 -5.15 -14.28 -5.09
N SER A 326 -4.41 -13.57 -4.24
CA SER A 326 -4.46 -13.79 -2.78
C SER A 326 -5.61 -13.03 -2.09
N GLN A 327 -6.18 -12.03 -2.75
CA GLN A 327 -7.34 -11.29 -2.26
C GLN A 327 -8.48 -11.30 -3.30
N TRP A 328 -8.67 -10.23 -4.07
CA TRP A 328 -9.84 -10.06 -4.93
C TRP A 328 -9.42 -10.04 -6.40
N PRO A 329 -9.69 -11.08 -7.20
CA PRO A 329 -9.34 -11.06 -8.61
C PRO A 329 -9.97 -9.89 -9.36
N ILE A 330 -11.20 -9.51 -8.98
CA ILE A 330 -11.92 -8.35 -9.50
C ILE A 330 -12.37 -7.50 -8.31
N TRP A 331 -12.08 -6.20 -8.34
CA TRP A 331 -12.63 -5.20 -7.44
C TRP A 331 -13.13 -4.01 -8.25
N MET A 332 -14.41 -3.68 -8.08
CA MET A 332 -15.03 -2.46 -8.60
C MET A 332 -15.82 -1.80 -7.48
N GLY A 333 -15.39 -0.63 -7.02
CA GLY A 333 -16.08 0.05 -5.93
C GLY A 333 -15.21 1.08 -5.22
N PRO A 334 -15.64 1.51 -4.02
CA PRO A 334 -14.88 2.43 -3.20
C PRO A 334 -13.45 1.92 -2.97
N ALA A 335 -12.50 2.83 -2.92
CA ALA A 335 -11.11 2.47 -2.69
C ALA A 335 -10.92 1.81 -1.33
N GLN A 336 -10.46 0.55 -1.35
CA GLN A 336 -10.10 -0.20 -0.15
C GLN A 336 -8.64 0.11 0.19
N GLN A 337 -8.46 1.12 1.03
CA GLN A 337 -7.16 1.68 1.42
C GLN A 337 -7.22 2.29 2.82
N ALA A 338 -6.07 2.70 3.37
CA ALA A 338 -5.98 3.27 4.71
C ALA A 338 -5.35 4.67 4.66
N ASP A 339 -6.18 5.70 4.80
CA ASP A 339 -5.75 7.10 4.92
C ASP A 339 -5.68 7.61 6.36
N SER A 340 -5.74 6.71 7.32
CA SER A 340 -5.60 7.06 8.72
C SER A 340 -4.63 6.12 9.38
N ARG A 341 -4.15 6.51 10.57
CA ARG A 341 -3.33 5.62 11.41
C ARG A 341 -4.08 4.35 11.84
N ASN A 342 -5.41 4.35 11.74
CA ASN A 342 -6.23 3.17 11.94
C ASN A 342 -6.52 2.51 10.57
N PRO A 343 -5.88 1.38 10.23
CA PRO A 343 -6.09 0.72 8.94
C PRO A 343 -7.50 0.16 8.76
N CYS A 344 -8.25 -0.02 9.84
CA CYS A 344 -9.64 -0.45 9.78
C CYS A 344 -10.64 0.71 9.66
N ASN A 345 -10.19 1.97 9.71
CA ASN A 345 -11.09 3.10 9.49
C ASN A 345 -11.57 3.12 8.04
N ALA A 346 -12.86 3.39 7.82
CA ALA A 346 -13.41 3.46 6.48
C ALA A 346 -13.29 4.88 5.93
N ASN A 347 -12.52 5.04 4.86
CA ASN A 347 -12.50 6.27 4.07
C ASN A 347 -11.94 6.02 2.64
N PRO A 348 -12.79 5.66 1.67
CA PRO A 348 -14.20 5.32 1.80
C PRO A 348 -14.45 3.85 2.19
N CYS A 349 -13.44 2.96 2.06
CA CYS A 349 -13.58 1.56 2.40
C CYS A 349 -12.43 1.03 3.24
N SER A 350 -12.79 0.42 4.37
CA SER A 350 -11.84 -0.16 5.33
C SER A 350 -11.02 -1.30 4.71
N LEU A 351 -9.72 -1.33 4.99
CA LEU A 351 -8.87 -2.51 4.68
C LEU A 351 -9.34 -3.77 5.41
N CYS A 352 -10.04 -3.60 6.53
CA CYS A 352 -10.54 -4.69 7.36
C CYS A 352 -11.91 -5.21 6.89
N TRP A 353 -12.55 -4.55 5.91
CA TRP A 353 -13.77 -5.04 5.28
C TRP A 353 -13.47 -6.13 4.24
N PRO A 354 -14.30 -7.18 4.11
CA PRO A 354 -15.47 -7.53 4.92
C PRO A 354 -15.15 -8.41 6.14
N TYR A 355 -13.88 -8.57 6.49
CA TYR A 355 -13.42 -9.64 7.39
C TYR A 355 -13.64 -9.36 8.87
N VAL A 356 -13.66 -8.08 9.25
CA VAL A 356 -13.96 -7.66 10.61
C VAL A 356 -15.41 -7.19 10.65
N PRO A 357 -16.29 -7.87 11.43
CA PRO A 357 -17.68 -7.47 11.55
C PRO A 357 -17.83 -6.01 11.97
N GLY A 358 -18.77 -5.30 11.34
CA GLY A 358 -19.05 -3.89 11.61
C GLY A 358 -18.11 -2.89 10.92
N MET A 359 -17.06 -3.36 10.22
CA MET A 359 -16.27 -2.47 9.37
C MET A 359 -17.06 -2.04 8.15
N GLN A 360 -16.85 -0.81 7.71
CA GLN A 360 -17.63 -0.19 6.64
C GLN A 360 -16.85 -0.14 5.34
N CYS A 361 -17.60 -0.25 4.24
CA CYS A 361 -17.17 -0.01 2.88
C CYS A 361 -18.18 0.93 2.22
N THR A 362 -18.35 2.10 2.84
CA THR A 362 -19.39 3.07 2.54
C THR A 362 -18.76 4.45 2.55
N GLY A 363 -18.80 5.16 1.42
CA GLY A 363 -18.40 6.56 1.35
C GLY A 363 -19.54 7.44 0.80
N GLU A 364 -19.53 8.73 1.14
CA GLU A 364 -20.20 9.74 0.32
C GLU A 364 -19.38 9.88 -0.96
N LEU A 365 -19.85 9.25 -2.03
CA LEU A 365 -19.11 9.15 -3.28
C LEU A 365 -20.07 9.63 -4.35
N ASN A 366 -19.69 10.62 -5.15
CA ASN A 366 -20.47 11.07 -6.30
C ASN A 366 -19.72 10.65 -7.57
N THR A 367 -19.43 9.36 -7.69
CA THR A 367 -18.66 8.79 -8.81
C THR A 367 -19.55 7.89 -9.65
N THR A 368 -19.34 7.87 -10.97
CA THR A 368 -20.02 6.96 -11.90
C THR A 368 -19.02 6.06 -12.58
N LEU A 369 -19.21 4.74 -12.50
CA LEU A 369 -18.55 3.73 -13.31
C LEU A 369 -19.55 3.22 -14.33
N GLN A 370 -19.27 3.41 -15.62
CA GLN A 370 -20.18 3.02 -16.69
C GLN A 370 -19.48 2.44 -17.90
N ASN A 371 -20.17 1.60 -18.67
CA ASN A 371 -19.66 1.02 -19.91
C ASN A 371 -18.30 0.33 -19.75
N ILE A 372 -18.27 -0.69 -18.88
CA ILE A 372 -17.06 -1.48 -18.59
C ILE A 372 -17.26 -2.89 -19.13
N LEU A 373 -16.36 -3.33 -20.02
CA LEU A 373 -16.37 -4.65 -20.64
C LEU A 373 -15.15 -5.46 -20.20
N LEU A 374 -15.40 -6.59 -19.53
CA LEU A 374 -14.41 -7.65 -19.33
C LEU A 374 -14.67 -8.76 -20.34
N ARG A 375 -13.66 -9.09 -21.15
CA ARG A 375 -13.74 -10.12 -22.21
C ARG A 375 -12.60 -11.14 -22.09
N ASN A 376 -12.90 -12.43 -22.15
CA ASN A 376 -11.89 -13.49 -22.13
C ASN A 376 -10.91 -13.36 -20.94
N VAL A 377 -11.46 -13.25 -19.74
CA VAL A 377 -10.68 -13.18 -18.49
C VAL A 377 -10.71 -14.54 -17.82
N THR A 378 -9.55 -15.12 -17.49
CA THR A 378 -9.48 -16.40 -16.78
C THR A 378 -8.70 -16.25 -15.47
N ILE A 379 -9.34 -16.63 -14.37
CA ILE A 379 -8.81 -16.56 -13.01
C ILE A 379 -8.60 -17.99 -12.50
N TYR A 380 -7.35 -18.34 -12.24
CA TYR A 380 -6.93 -19.64 -11.74
C TYR A 380 -6.62 -19.57 -10.25
N GLN A 381 -7.19 -20.50 -9.49
CA GLN A 381 -6.92 -20.72 -8.07
C GLN A 381 -6.99 -19.47 -7.18
N PRO A 382 -8.03 -18.62 -7.30
CA PRO A 382 -8.14 -17.48 -6.40
C PRO A 382 -8.31 -17.97 -4.96
N ALA A 383 -7.59 -17.34 -4.04
CA ALA A 383 -7.77 -17.58 -2.61
C ALA A 383 -9.18 -17.17 -2.17
N ARG A 384 -9.81 -16.20 -2.86
CA ARG A 384 -11.18 -15.78 -2.61
C ARG A 384 -11.99 -15.50 -3.87
N GLY A 385 -12.83 -16.46 -4.24
CA GLY A 385 -13.92 -16.27 -5.21
C GLY A 385 -13.50 -15.58 -6.52
N GLY A 386 -14.47 -14.98 -7.20
CA GLY A 386 -14.29 -14.15 -8.39
C GLY A 386 -14.08 -12.67 -8.10
N GLY A 387 -14.53 -12.13 -6.95
CA GLY A 387 -14.24 -10.75 -6.56
C GLY A 387 -15.40 -9.98 -5.92
N VAL A 388 -15.27 -8.65 -5.95
CA VAL A 388 -16.15 -7.67 -5.29
C VAL A 388 -16.59 -6.60 -6.28
N ILE A 389 -17.90 -6.35 -6.35
CA ILE A 389 -18.51 -5.29 -7.17
C ILE A 389 -19.54 -4.58 -6.29
N LEU A 390 -19.22 -3.38 -5.81
CA LEU A 390 -20.04 -2.65 -4.86
C LEU A 390 -20.49 -1.34 -5.48
N GLY A 391 -21.78 -1.22 -5.77
CA GLY A 391 -22.50 0.02 -6.03
C GLY A 391 -23.35 0.45 -4.83
N ASP A 392 -23.86 1.68 -4.86
CA ASP A 392 -24.73 2.29 -3.83
C ASP A 392 -25.61 3.36 -4.48
N ASP A 393 -26.65 3.87 -3.82
CA ASP A 393 -27.46 4.95 -4.39
C ASP A 393 -26.69 6.30 -4.46
N ARG A 394 -25.62 6.43 -3.67
CA ARG A 394 -24.75 7.63 -3.68
C ARG A 394 -23.84 7.68 -4.92
N PHE A 395 -23.36 6.53 -5.41
CA PHE A 395 -22.45 6.41 -6.55
C PHE A 395 -22.87 5.28 -7.48
N SER A 396 -22.86 5.52 -8.79
CA SER A 396 -23.47 4.57 -9.72
C SER A 396 -22.44 3.62 -10.36
N ILE A 397 -22.74 2.33 -10.36
CA ILE A 397 -22.08 1.33 -11.23
C ILE A 397 -23.14 0.78 -12.19
N LYS A 398 -22.92 0.95 -13.49
CA LYS A 398 -23.89 0.57 -14.52
C LYS A 398 -23.23 0.12 -15.81
N ASP A 399 -23.98 -0.57 -16.65
CA ASP A 399 -23.56 -1.02 -17.98
C ASP A 399 -22.26 -1.83 -17.93
N ILE A 400 -22.22 -2.82 -17.03
CA ILE A 400 -21.07 -3.72 -16.86
C ILE A 400 -21.33 -5.03 -17.62
N THR A 401 -20.39 -5.43 -18.47
CA THR A 401 -20.50 -6.68 -19.24
C THR A 401 -19.35 -7.62 -18.95
N PHE A 402 -19.67 -8.86 -18.57
CA PHE A 402 -18.69 -9.96 -18.47
C PHE A 402 -18.94 -10.96 -19.61
N GLU A 403 -18.02 -11.01 -20.57
CA GLU A 403 -18.02 -11.91 -21.72
C GLU A 403 -16.89 -12.94 -21.56
N ASN A 404 -17.22 -14.22 -21.39
CA ASN A 404 -16.25 -15.29 -21.18
C ASN A 404 -15.30 -15.04 -19.99
N VAL A 405 -15.82 -14.54 -18.86
CA VAL A 405 -15.07 -14.38 -17.60
C VAL A 405 -15.17 -15.67 -16.79
N LYS A 406 -14.05 -16.36 -16.59
CA LYS A 406 -13.99 -17.70 -15.99
C LYS A 406 -13.19 -17.71 -14.70
N VAL A 407 -13.76 -18.26 -13.64
CA VAL A 407 -13.07 -18.55 -12.38
C VAL A 407 -12.98 -20.05 -12.21
N THR A 408 -11.76 -20.56 -11.98
CA THR A 408 -11.50 -22.00 -11.85
C THR A 408 -10.47 -22.30 -10.77
N HIS A 409 -10.59 -23.45 -10.11
CA HIS A 409 -9.59 -23.97 -9.17
C HIS A 409 -8.56 -24.90 -9.83
N ARG A 410 -8.58 -24.99 -11.16
CA ARG A 410 -7.58 -25.74 -11.93
C ARG A 410 -6.18 -25.17 -11.74
N GLU A 411 -5.20 -26.03 -11.48
CA GLU A 411 -3.78 -25.68 -11.50
C GLU A 411 -3.30 -25.38 -12.92
N ILE A 412 -2.45 -24.37 -13.04
CA ILE A 412 -1.66 -24.10 -14.24
C ILE A 412 -0.18 -24.13 -13.86
N ASN A 413 0.66 -24.63 -14.76
CA ASN A 413 2.10 -24.72 -14.54
C ASN A 413 2.77 -23.54 -15.24
N LEU A 414 2.68 -22.35 -14.65
CA LEU A 414 3.47 -21.18 -15.02
C LEU A 414 4.26 -20.73 -13.80
N SER A 415 5.58 -20.79 -13.91
CA SER A 415 6.51 -20.36 -12.87
C SER A 415 6.79 -18.86 -12.95
N TYR A 416 7.38 -18.32 -11.88
CA TYR A 416 7.88 -16.95 -11.86
C TYR A 416 8.89 -16.71 -12.99
N ASP A 417 9.85 -17.61 -13.20
CA ASP A 417 10.90 -17.44 -14.21
C ASP A 417 10.35 -17.46 -15.63
N GLU A 418 9.29 -18.24 -15.88
CA GLU A 418 8.59 -18.24 -17.17
C GLU A 418 7.79 -16.95 -17.39
N THR A 419 7.26 -16.37 -16.31
CA THR A 419 6.48 -15.12 -16.35
C THR A 419 7.38 -13.88 -16.43
N PHE A 420 8.52 -13.91 -15.76
CA PHE A 420 9.41 -12.78 -15.56
C PHE A 420 10.88 -13.14 -15.86
N PRO A 421 11.19 -13.61 -17.09
CA PRO A 421 12.48 -14.23 -17.40
C PRO A 421 13.70 -13.31 -17.22
N MET A 422 13.50 -11.99 -17.25
CA MET A 422 14.56 -10.99 -17.19
C MET A 422 14.48 -10.05 -15.98
N LEU A 423 13.49 -10.22 -15.09
CA LEU A 423 13.43 -9.42 -13.87
C LEU A 423 14.34 -10.02 -12.80
N PRO A 424 15.20 -9.21 -12.17
CA PRO A 424 16.01 -9.71 -11.08
C PRO A 424 15.11 -10.12 -9.92
N HIS A 425 15.31 -11.35 -9.42
CA HIS A 425 15.03 -11.64 -8.02
C HIS A 425 15.85 -10.67 -7.16
N LYS A 426 15.31 -10.26 -6.00
CA LYS A 426 15.95 -9.25 -5.16
C LYS A 426 17.46 -9.52 -5.01
N ILE A 427 18.25 -8.50 -5.34
CA ILE A 427 19.71 -8.60 -5.46
C ILE A 427 20.39 -8.59 -4.07
N HIS A 428 19.73 -8.06 -3.02
CA HIS A 428 20.31 -7.91 -1.68
C HIS A 428 19.33 -8.19 -0.51
N PRO A 429 19.78 -8.85 0.57
CA PRO A 429 18.98 -9.08 1.77
C PRO A 429 18.62 -7.75 2.46
N ASP A 430 17.35 -7.56 2.83
CA ASP A 430 16.91 -6.37 3.59
C ASP A 430 17.49 -6.44 5.02
N ARG A 431 18.40 -5.53 5.36
CA ARG A 431 19.02 -5.48 6.70
C ARG A 431 18.00 -5.32 7.83
N TYR A 432 16.87 -4.64 7.58
CA TYR A 432 15.85 -4.46 8.60
C TYR A 432 15.11 -5.77 8.87
N VAL A 433 14.82 -6.55 7.83
CA VAL A 433 14.19 -7.86 7.98
C VAL A 433 15.15 -8.83 8.69
N PHE A 434 16.40 -8.93 8.25
CA PHE A 434 17.34 -9.92 8.81
C PHE A 434 17.84 -9.57 10.21
N ALA A 435 18.07 -8.29 10.53
CA ALA A 435 18.58 -7.90 11.84
C ALA A 435 17.48 -7.77 12.91
N TYR A 436 16.30 -7.25 12.54
CA TYR A 436 15.28 -6.88 13.54
C TYR A 436 14.18 -7.91 13.71
N LEU A 437 13.88 -8.74 12.71
CA LEU A 437 12.88 -9.81 12.87
C LEU A 437 13.24 -10.77 14.03
N PRO A 438 14.49 -11.23 14.20
CA PRO A 438 14.87 -12.03 15.36
C PRO A 438 14.72 -11.27 16.68
N LEU A 439 15.06 -9.98 16.71
CA LEU A 439 14.96 -9.15 17.92
C LEU A 439 13.49 -8.90 18.33
N ILE A 440 12.61 -8.69 17.34
CA ILE A 440 11.17 -8.57 17.56
C ILE A 440 10.63 -9.88 18.14
N LEU A 441 11.00 -11.02 17.55
CA LEU A 441 10.61 -12.35 18.05
C LEU A 441 11.11 -12.60 19.48
N ILE A 442 12.36 -12.24 19.79
CA ILE A 442 12.90 -12.31 21.15
C ILE A 442 12.11 -11.39 22.09
N GLY A 443 11.82 -10.16 21.67
CA GLY A 443 10.99 -9.22 22.44
C GLY A 443 9.61 -9.78 22.77
N PHE A 444 8.92 -10.38 21.79
CA PHE A 444 7.62 -11.04 22.00
C PHE A 444 7.73 -12.21 22.98
N THR A 445 8.74 -13.07 22.84
CA THR A 445 8.95 -14.20 23.77
C THR A 445 9.25 -13.73 25.20
N MET A 446 10.02 -12.65 25.36
CA MET A 446 10.28 -12.06 26.67
C MET A 446 9.04 -11.38 27.27
N ALA A 447 8.26 -10.64 26.48
CA ALA A 447 7.04 -9.99 26.94
C ALA A 447 5.97 -11.02 27.38
N THR A 448 5.79 -12.09 26.60
CA THR A 448 4.89 -13.20 26.95
C THR A 448 5.37 -13.92 28.20
N PHE A 449 6.68 -14.18 28.34
CA PHE A 449 7.26 -14.76 29.55
C PHE A 449 7.01 -13.88 30.78
N VAL A 450 7.25 -12.57 30.68
CA VAL A 450 6.99 -11.60 31.78
C VAL A 450 5.50 -11.57 32.13
N ALA A 451 4.60 -11.55 31.15
CA ALA A 451 3.16 -11.60 31.38
C ALA A 451 2.75 -12.88 32.12
N VAL A 452 3.30 -14.03 31.76
CA VAL A 452 3.07 -15.31 32.45
C VAL A 452 3.58 -15.26 33.90
N VAL A 453 4.77 -14.70 34.13
CA VAL A 453 5.36 -14.57 35.48
C VAL A 453 4.55 -13.62 36.36
N ILE A 454 4.10 -12.48 35.82
CA ILE A 454 3.25 -11.51 36.53
C ILE A 454 1.91 -12.16 36.88
N SER A 455 1.25 -12.82 35.93
CA SER A 455 -0.01 -13.52 36.16
C SER A 455 0.12 -14.61 37.24
N LYS A 456 1.21 -15.40 37.22
CA LYS A 456 1.51 -16.37 38.29
C LYS A 456 1.71 -15.68 39.63
N ARG A 457 2.47 -14.58 39.71
CA ARG A 457 2.67 -13.83 40.96
C ARG A 457 1.38 -13.22 41.51
N CYS A 458 0.53 -12.67 40.64
CA CYS A 458 -0.79 -12.16 41.03
C CYS A 458 -1.69 -13.29 41.57
N TYR A 459 -1.69 -14.45 40.91
CA TYR A 459 -2.41 -15.64 41.38
C TYR A 459 -1.92 -16.12 42.76
N PHE A 460 -0.61 -16.24 42.96
CA PHE A 460 -0.04 -16.65 44.26
C PHE A 460 -0.28 -15.61 45.36
N ARG A 461 -0.22 -14.31 45.06
CA ARG A 461 -0.58 -13.26 46.02
C ARG A 461 -2.06 -13.26 46.38
N ALA A 462 -2.95 -13.53 45.43
CA ALA A 462 -4.39 -13.67 45.70
C ALA A 462 -4.66 -14.91 46.57
N ARG A 463 -4.00 -16.03 46.27
CA ARG A 463 -4.05 -17.24 47.10
C ARG A 463 -3.55 -17.00 48.52
N HIS A 464 -2.39 -16.37 48.68
CA HIS A 464 -1.81 -16.07 50.00
C HIS A 464 -2.65 -15.07 50.79
N ARG A 465 -3.33 -14.11 50.15
CA ARG A 465 -4.27 -13.21 50.83
C ARG A 465 -5.53 -13.93 51.31
N ASN A 466 -6.01 -14.91 50.54
CA ASN A 466 -7.13 -15.75 50.95
C ASN A 466 -6.75 -16.75 52.06
N ASP A 467 -5.51 -17.25 52.05
CA ASP A 467 -4.98 -18.11 53.12
C ASP A 467 -4.72 -17.32 54.42
N ILE A 468 -4.26 -16.06 54.35
CA ILE A 468 -4.16 -15.17 55.53
C ILE A 468 -5.56 -14.85 56.09
N ARG A 469 -6.53 -14.46 55.23
CA ARG A 469 -7.92 -14.20 55.67
C ARG A 469 -8.57 -15.40 56.37
N ARG A 470 -8.26 -16.62 55.94
CA ARG A 470 -8.73 -17.85 56.60
C ARG A 470 -8.06 -18.12 57.94
N ASN A 471 -6.83 -17.64 58.15
CA ASN A 471 -6.11 -17.85 59.41
C ASN A 471 -6.45 -16.75 60.44
N ASP A 472 -6.70 -15.51 60.00
CA ASP A 472 -7.14 -14.42 60.89
C ASP A 472 -8.57 -14.61 61.41
N GLU A 473 -9.45 -15.30 60.66
CA GLU A 473 -10.80 -15.67 61.14
C GLU A 473 -10.80 -16.81 62.18
N SER A 474 -9.64 -17.36 62.53
CA SER A 474 -9.53 -18.47 63.50
C SER A 474 -8.99 -18.07 64.88
N ASN A 475 -8.58 -16.82 65.08
CA ASN A 475 -8.14 -16.30 66.38
C ASN A 475 -8.33 -14.77 66.45
N ASP A 476 -9.55 -14.30 66.75
CA ASP A 476 -9.79 -13.31 67.80
C ASP A 476 -11.28 -12.98 67.90
N SER A 477 -11.75 -12.98 69.14
CA SER A 477 -13.06 -12.51 69.60
C SER A 477 -13.06 -10.99 69.76
N ASP A 478 -14.20 -10.36 69.43
CA ASP A 478 -14.67 -9.03 69.83
C ASP A 478 -13.79 -7.80 69.50
N ASP A 479 -14.21 -6.99 68.51
CA ASP A 479 -14.56 -5.57 68.72
C ASP A 479 -14.94 -4.81 67.42
N GLU A 480 -15.87 -3.86 67.58
CA GLU A 480 -16.26 -2.82 66.61
C GLU A 480 -15.09 -1.90 66.22
N GLN A 481 -14.90 -1.60 64.92
CA GLN A 481 -14.81 -0.25 64.33
C GLN A 481 -14.07 -0.20 62.97
N HIS A 482 -14.68 0.57 62.05
CA HIS A 482 -14.08 1.36 60.96
C HIS A 482 -13.19 0.64 59.92
N SER A 483 -13.79 0.35 58.76
CA SER A 483 -13.05 0.04 57.52
C SER A 483 -12.52 1.33 56.86
N PRO A 484 -11.22 1.44 56.50
CA PRO A 484 -10.72 2.55 55.70
C PRO A 484 -11.05 2.34 54.21
N PRO A 485 -11.11 3.41 53.38
CA PRO A 485 -11.57 3.29 52.01
C PRO A 485 -10.54 2.53 51.17
N ILE A 486 -11.04 1.63 50.31
CA ILE A 486 -10.27 0.92 49.30
C ILE A 486 -9.64 1.95 48.37
N LYS A 487 -8.31 2.12 48.45
CA LYS A 487 -7.55 2.90 47.45
C LYS A 487 -7.73 2.24 46.09
N LYS A 488 -8.40 2.94 45.16
CA LYS A 488 -8.39 2.61 43.73
C LYS A 488 -6.95 2.49 43.28
N VAL A 489 -6.54 1.29 42.86
CA VAL A 489 -5.28 1.11 42.14
C VAL A 489 -5.47 1.74 40.77
N ASN A 490 -4.91 2.93 40.59
CA ASN A 490 -4.76 3.55 39.29
C ASN A 490 -3.84 2.66 38.44
N VAL A 491 -4.40 2.02 37.41
CA VAL A 491 -3.63 1.36 36.34
C VAL A 491 -3.68 2.20 35.05
N PRO A 492 -3.05 3.40 34.97
CA PRO A 492 -2.77 4.02 33.69
C PRO A 492 -1.26 3.91 33.43
N ARG A 493 -0.82 2.78 32.86
CA ARG A 493 0.46 2.64 32.12
C ARG A 493 0.68 1.25 31.52
N LEU A 494 -0.07 0.22 31.95
CA LEU A 494 0.01 -1.12 31.33
C LEU A 494 -0.88 -1.28 30.08
N VAL A 495 -1.91 -0.44 29.94
CA VAL A 495 -2.86 -0.49 28.81
C VAL A 495 -2.21 -0.04 27.50
N VAL A 496 -1.34 0.96 27.56
CA VAL A 496 -0.60 1.47 26.38
C VAL A 496 0.40 0.44 25.82
N SER A 497 0.91 -0.46 26.67
CA SER A 497 1.85 -1.51 26.24
C SER A 497 1.16 -2.73 25.62
N LEU A 498 -0.09 -2.99 26.01
CA LEU A 498 -0.89 -4.10 25.48
C LEU A 498 -1.48 -3.76 24.11
N GLU A 499 -1.87 -2.52 23.85
CA GLU A 499 -2.34 -2.10 22.51
C GLU A 499 -1.26 -2.27 21.43
N ILE A 500 0.00 -1.95 21.75
CA ILE A 500 1.14 -2.13 20.82
C ILE A 500 1.41 -3.61 20.49
N VAL A 501 1.03 -4.54 21.39
CA VAL A 501 1.22 -6.00 21.23
C VAL A 501 -0.02 -6.69 20.65
N ILE A 502 -1.22 -6.14 20.93
CA ILE A 502 -2.50 -6.66 20.46
C ILE A 502 -2.74 -6.29 18.99
N ILE A 503 -2.30 -5.11 18.52
CA ILE A 503 -2.51 -4.71 17.11
C ILE A 503 -1.82 -5.66 16.10
N PRO A 504 -0.57 -6.12 16.31
CA PRO A 504 0.05 -7.14 15.45
C PRO A 504 -0.64 -8.50 15.55
N ILE A 505 -1.09 -8.89 16.75
CA ILE A 505 -1.79 -10.18 16.98
C ILE A 505 -3.18 -10.15 16.34
N ILE A 506 -3.91 -9.04 16.43
CA ILE A 506 -5.18 -8.83 15.71
C ILE A 506 -4.91 -8.76 14.21
N SER A 507 -3.85 -8.10 13.73
CA SER A 507 -3.49 -8.10 12.31
C SER A 507 -3.14 -9.50 11.81
N TRP A 508 -2.49 -10.33 12.64
CA TRP A 508 -2.15 -11.72 12.34
C TRP A 508 -3.36 -12.67 12.46
N LEU A 509 -4.27 -12.44 13.42
CA LEU A 509 -5.53 -13.17 13.55
C LEU A 509 -6.54 -12.75 12.48
N VAL A 510 -6.53 -11.49 12.04
CA VAL A 510 -7.21 -11.01 10.84
C VAL A 510 -6.61 -11.74 9.65
N TYR A 511 -5.28 -11.85 9.51
CA TYR A 511 -4.65 -12.67 8.46
C TYR A 511 -5.05 -14.17 8.46
N ILE A 512 -5.28 -14.76 9.63
CA ILE A 512 -5.75 -16.15 9.72
C ILE A 512 -7.27 -16.26 9.45
N ASN A 513 -8.10 -15.33 9.95
CA ASN A 513 -9.54 -15.28 9.63
C ASN A 513 -9.82 -14.84 8.20
N LEU A 514 -8.90 -14.09 7.59
CA LEU A 514 -8.86 -13.77 6.17
C LEU A 514 -8.91 -15.10 5.37
N SER A 515 -8.35 -16.20 5.87
CA SER A 515 -8.35 -17.51 5.18
C SER A 515 -9.65 -18.34 5.33
N LEU A 516 -10.69 -17.84 6.02
CA LEU A 516 -11.84 -18.67 6.45
C LEU A 516 -13.22 -18.10 6.09
N SER A 517 -13.33 -17.20 5.11
CA SER A 517 -14.65 -16.76 4.61
C SER A 517 -15.35 -17.87 3.82
N ASP A 518 -16.62 -18.12 4.13
CA ASP A 518 -17.49 -19.10 3.47
C ASP A 518 -17.49 -18.93 1.93
N PRO A 519 -17.06 -19.94 1.15
CA PRO A 519 -17.00 -19.90 -0.32
C PRO A 519 -18.37 -20.02 -1.01
N SER A 520 -19.49 -19.90 -0.27
CA SER A 520 -20.83 -20.10 -0.82
C SER A 520 -21.26 -19.06 -1.86
N SER A 521 -20.62 -17.88 -1.91
CA SER A 521 -20.78 -16.89 -2.98
C SER A 521 -19.45 -16.53 -3.64
N TYR A 522 -19.30 -16.84 -4.93
CA TYR A 522 -18.09 -16.50 -5.66
C TYR A 522 -17.88 -14.98 -5.82
N TYR A 523 -18.95 -14.18 -5.86
CA TYR A 523 -18.86 -12.72 -5.93
C TYR A 523 -19.61 -12.08 -4.77
N ILE A 524 -18.99 -11.06 -4.15
CA ILE A 524 -19.74 -10.08 -3.35
C ILE A 524 -20.21 -9.02 -4.32
N CYS A 525 -21.50 -9.00 -4.66
CA CYS A 525 -22.04 -8.02 -5.57
C CYS A 525 -23.33 -7.38 -5.08
N ASN A 526 -23.35 -6.04 -5.04
CA ASN A 526 -24.51 -5.25 -4.63
C ASN A 526 -24.56 -3.90 -5.37
N GLY A 527 -25.75 -3.30 -5.49
CA GLY A 527 -25.93 -1.91 -5.97
C GLY A 527 -25.54 -1.64 -7.42
N VAL A 528 -25.38 -2.67 -8.25
CA VAL A 528 -25.12 -2.51 -9.69
C VAL A 528 -26.45 -2.29 -10.41
N MET A 529 -26.59 -1.17 -11.14
CA MET A 529 -27.85 -0.81 -11.81
C MET A 529 -28.16 -1.72 -13.00
N ASN A 530 -27.16 -2.01 -13.82
CA ASN A 530 -27.25 -2.90 -14.96
C ASN A 530 -25.91 -3.63 -15.16
N GLY A 531 -25.94 -4.95 -15.02
CA GLY A 531 -24.82 -5.82 -15.35
C GLY A 531 -25.31 -7.06 -16.09
N ILE A 532 -24.53 -7.56 -17.04
CA ILE A 532 -24.88 -8.73 -17.85
C ILE A 532 -23.68 -9.68 -17.97
N THR A 533 -23.94 -10.98 -17.88
CA THR A 533 -22.99 -12.01 -18.27
C THR A 533 -23.40 -12.65 -19.58
N VAL A 534 -22.46 -12.86 -20.48
CA VAL A 534 -22.66 -13.47 -21.80
C VAL A 534 -21.57 -14.49 -22.11
N GLY A 535 -21.78 -15.29 -23.15
CA GLY A 535 -20.83 -16.31 -23.58
C GLY A 535 -20.68 -17.42 -22.54
N GLU A 536 -19.45 -17.81 -22.24
CA GLU A 536 -19.08 -18.87 -21.29
C GLU A 536 -18.65 -18.33 -19.91
N THR A 537 -19.16 -17.16 -19.52
CA THR A 537 -18.87 -16.58 -18.19
C THR A 537 -19.34 -17.51 -17.09
N PHE A 538 -18.45 -17.86 -16.17
CA PHE A 538 -18.78 -18.67 -15.00
C PHE A 538 -17.79 -18.44 -13.86
N PRO A 539 -18.26 -18.22 -12.62
CA PRO A 539 -19.66 -18.04 -12.22
C PRO A 539 -20.20 -16.65 -12.58
N THR A 540 -21.53 -16.51 -12.67
CA THR A 540 -22.19 -15.21 -12.88
C THR A 540 -22.30 -14.45 -11.54
N PRO A 541 -21.90 -13.17 -11.45
CA PRO A 541 -22.18 -12.33 -10.28
C PRO A 541 -23.69 -12.25 -9.98
N SER A 542 -24.09 -12.34 -8.71
CA SER A 542 -25.50 -12.41 -8.29
C SER A 542 -26.36 -11.20 -8.70
N CYS A 543 -25.73 -10.05 -8.84
CA CYS A 543 -26.34 -8.78 -9.24
C CYS A 543 -26.44 -8.61 -10.78
N PHE A 544 -25.91 -9.55 -11.58
CA PHE A 544 -25.92 -9.46 -13.04
C PHE A 544 -27.04 -10.32 -13.64
N LYS A 545 -27.57 -9.88 -14.76
CA LYS A 545 -28.45 -10.69 -15.61
C LYS A 545 -27.62 -11.80 -16.29
N ASP A 546 -27.96 -13.05 -16.02
CA ASP A 546 -27.36 -14.19 -16.70
C ASP A 546 -27.93 -14.36 -18.10
N SER A 547 -27.10 -14.13 -19.12
CA SER A 547 -27.40 -14.38 -20.54
C SER A 547 -26.36 -15.30 -21.17
N THR A 548 -25.76 -16.18 -20.37
CA THR A 548 -24.75 -17.14 -20.82
C THR A 548 -25.36 -18.27 -21.66
N THR A 549 -24.56 -18.82 -22.57
CA THR A 549 -24.96 -19.94 -23.45
C THR A 549 -25.09 -21.25 -22.68
N THR A 550 -24.52 -21.33 -21.47
CA THR A 550 -24.60 -22.47 -20.55
C THR A 550 -25.85 -22.50 -19.67
N SER A 551 -26.81 -21.60 -19.88
CA SER A 551 -28.10 -21.57 -19.16
C SER A 551 -29.04 -22.76 -19.46
N PHE A 552 -28.58 -23.82 -20.16
CA PHE A 552 -29.38 -25.02 -20.46
C PHE A 552 -28.67 -26.36 -20.12
N SER A 553 -28.03 -26.49 -18.95
CA SER A 553 -27.87 -27.81 -18.29
C SER A 553 -27.62 -27.68 -16.79
N ARG A 554 -28.52 -27.00 -16.07
CA ARG A 554 -28.46 -26.85 -14.60
C ARG A 554 -28.98 -28.09 -13.85
N SER A 555 -28.63 -29.28 -14.34
CA SER A 555 -28.92 -30.57 -13.70
C SER A 555 -27.62 -31.37 -13.58
N ARG A 556 -27.08 -31.44 -12.35
CA ARG A 556 -26.01 -32.36 -11.92
C ARG A 556 -24.63 -32.17 -12.56
N ARG A 557 -23.96 -31.08 -12.23
CA ARG A 557 -22.54 -31.15 -11.84
C ARG A 557 -22.37 -30.37 -10.55
N THR A 558 -22.76 -31.03 -9.46
CA THR A 558 -22.05 -30.82 -8.20
C THR A 558 -20.64 -31.29 -8.48
N ASP A 559 -19.68 -30.39 -8.60
CA ASP A 559 -18.26 -30.73 -8.41
C ASP A 559 -18.08 -31.02 -6.90
N HIS A 560 -18.66 -32.15 -6.49
CA HIS A 560 -18.34 -32.86 -5.27
C HIS A 560 -17.06 -33.65 -5.55
N GLU A 561 -15.94 -32.95 -5.63
CA GLU A 561 -14.64 -33.50 -5.31
C GLU A 561 -13.81 -32.38 -4.66
N TYR A 562 -14.35 -31.88 -3.56
CA TYR A 562 -13.65 -31.09 -2.57
C TYR A 562 -12.64 -32.01 -1.89
N ASN A 563 -11.49 -32.24 -2.53
CA ASN A 563 -10.38 -32.90 -1.86
C ASN A 563 -9.80 -31.87 -0.88
N SER A 564 -10.22 -31.99 0.38
CA SER A 564 -9.80 -31.18 1.53
C SER A 564 -8.35 -31.48 1.94
N SER A 565 -7.43 -31.36 1.00
CA SER A 565 -6.00 -31.51 1.25
C SER A 565 -5.28 -30.47 0.40
N TYR A 566 -4.30 -29.78 1.00
CA TYR A 566 -3.55 -28.64 0.47
C TYR A 566 -4.10 -27.23 0.78
N TYR A 567 -4.20 -26.93 2.07
CA TYR A 567 -3.67 -25.67 2.60
C TYR A 567 -2.60 -26.02 3.63
N MET A 568 -1.41 -26.44 3.17
CA MET A 568 -0.22 -26.42 4.03
C MET A 568 0.35 -25.00 4.00
N VAL A 569 -0.17 -24.15 4.89
CA VAL A 569 0.66 -23.11 5.51
C VAL A 569 1.93 -23.82 6.02
N PRO A 570 3.15 -23.26 5.88
CA PRO A 570 4.35 -23.91 6.38
C PRO A 570 4.13 -24.37 7.81
N MET A 571 4.08 -25.69 8.00
CA MET A 571 3.72 -26.35 9.27
C MET A 571 4.65 -25.96 10.43
N THR A 572 5.76 -25.27 10.15
CA THR A 572 6.64 -24.69 11.17
C THR A 572 5.97 -23.56 11.94
N GLY A 573 5.16 -22.71 11.31
CA GLY A 573 4.41 -21.64 11.99
C GLY A 573 3.17 -22.16 12.74
N VAL A 574 2.47 -23.13 12.14
CA VAL A 574 1.28 -23.77 12.74
C VAL A 574 1.68 -24.67 13.91
N ALA A 575 2.80 -25.41 13.84
CA ALA A 575 3.28 -26.21 14.96
C ALA A 575 3.63 -25.35 16.17
N ILE A 576 4.26 -24.19 15.97
CA ILE A 576 4.57 -23.25 17.07
C ILE A 576 3.29 -22.66 17.67
N ALA A 577 2.30 -22.30 16.83
CA ALA A 577 1.02 -21.78 17.29
C ALA A 577 0.15 -22.83 18.00
N VAL A 578 0.11 -24.07 17.49
CA VAL A 578 -0.60 -25.20 18.11
C VAL A 578 0.06 -25.59 19.42
N VAL A 579 1.40 -25.63 19.51
CA VAL A 579 2.10 -25.86 20.78
C VAL A 579 1.80 -24.74 21.79
N THR A 580 1.70 -23.48 21.34
CA THR A 580 1.38 -22.34 22.21
C THR A 580 -0.08 -22.35 22.67
N LEU A 581 -1.03 -22.65 21.77
CA LEU A 581 -2.47 -22.72 22.07
C LEU A 581 -2.85 -23.96 22.87
N VAL A 582 -2.24 -25.12 22.59
CA VAL A 582 -2.40 -26.35 23.40
C VAL A 582 -1.84 -26.13 24.80
N SER A 583 -0.74 -25.38 24.94
CA SER A 583 -0.20 -25.00 26.26
C SER A 583 -1.15 -24.08 27.04
N ILE A 584 -1.80 -23.12 26.37
CA ILE A 584 -2.78 -22.20 26.98
C ILE A 584 -4.11 -22.91 27.30
N GLY A 585 -4.58 -23.80 26.41
CA GLY A 585 -5.79 -24.59 26.58
C GLY A 585 -5.65 -25.65 27.69
N ALA A 586 -4.51 -26.35 27.74
CA ALA A 586 -4.20 -27.28 28.83
C ALA A 586 -4.14 -26.57 30.18
N LEU A 587 -3.63 -25.34 30.24
CA LEU A 587 -3.61 -24.52 31.45
C LEU A 587 -5.02 -24.11 31.89
N SER A 588 -5.88 -23.71 30.95
CA SER A 588 -7.28 -23.33 31.21
C SER A 588 -8.14 -24.51 31.66
N ILE A 589 -7.96 -25.70 31.08
CA ILE A 589 -8.65 -26.93 31.50
C ILE A 589 -8.15 -27.41 32.87
N PHE A 590 -6.85 -27.28 33.16
CA PHE A 590 -6.28 -27.61 34.48
C PHE A 590 -6.80 -26.68 35.58
N VAL A 591 -6.98 -25.39 35.29
CA VAL A 591 -7.59 -24.41 36.19
C VAL A 591 -9.09 -24.68 36.38
N SER A 592 -9.83 -24.95 35.30
CA SER A 592 -11.29 -25.19 35.37
C SER A 592 -11.66 -26.51 36.07
N ARG A 593 -10.88 -27.59 35.86
CA ARG A 593 -11.09 -28.88 36.55
C ARG A 593 -10.81 -28.81 38.06
N ARG A 594 -9.92 -27.93 38.52
CA ARG A 594 -9.70 -27.69 39.96
C ARG A 594 -10.75 -26.79 40.60
N VAL A 595 -11.43 -25.95 39.83
CA VAL A 595 -12.54 -25.12 40.31
C VAL A 595 -13.84 -25.94 40.45
N LYS A 596 -14.08 -26.94 39.59
CA LYS A 596 -15.26 -27.83 39.70
C LYS A 596 -15.21 -28.84 40.86
N GLN A 597 -14.05 -29.09 41.46
CA GLN A 597 -13.92 -30.02 42.59
C GLN A 597 -14.39 -29.42 43.93
N TYR A 598 -14.91 -28.18 43.94
CA TYR A 598 -15.35 -27.45 45.14
C TYR A 598 -16.83 -27.03 45.15
N ARG A 599 -17.71 -27.66 44.35
CA ARG A 599 -19.16 -27.55 44.56
C ARG A 599 -19.71 -28.85 45.14
N VAL A 600 -20.06 -28.82 46.43
CA VAL A 600 -20.99 -29.73 47.10
C VAL A 600 -22.14 -28.86 47.63
N ASP A 601 -23.36 -29.40 47.51
CA ASP A 601 -24.72 -28.85 47.69
C ASP A 601 -24.96 -28.22 49.10
N ASN A 602 -25.95 -27.35 49.38
CA ASN A 602 -27.42 -27.48 49.22
C ASN A 602 -28.14 -26.13 49.62
N PRO A 603 -29.49 -25.99 49.77
CA PRO A 603 -30.32 -24.91 49.18
C PRO A 603 -31.12 -24.04 50.20
N LEU A 604 -32.06 -23.22 49.68
CA LEU A 604 -33.16 -22.44 50.33
C LEU A 604 -32.95 -20.91 50.42
N PHE A 605 -33.64 -20.15 49.55
CA PHE A 605 -34.88 -19.40 49.88
C PHE A 605 -35.38 -18.62 48.64
N THR A 606 -36.69 -18.68 48.43
CA THR A 606 -37.47 -18.10 47.32
C THR A 606 -38.29 -16.93 47.87
N ILE A 607 -38.35 -15.77 47.20
CA ILE A 607 -39.51 -14.83 47.19
C ILE A 607 -39.57 -14.11 45.81
N VAL A 608 -40.80 -13.89 45.34
CA VAL A 608 -41.35 -13.50 44.02
C VAL A 608 -41.58 -11.96 43.91
N PRO A 609 -41.78 -11.36 42.70
CA PRO A 609 -41.67 -9.92 42.42
C PRO A 609 -43.01 -9.15 42.30
N SER A 610 -42.95 -7.82 42.25
CA SER A 610 -44.00 -6.86 41.86
C SER A 610 -43.35 -5.46 41.75
N ASP A 611 -43.74 -4.45 40.98
CA ASP A 611 -44.58 -4.20 39.81
C ASP A 611 -44.23 -2.75 39.35
N GLU A 612 -44.75 -2.34 38.20
CA GLU A 612 -44.61 -1.06 37.46
C GLU A 612 -44.94 0.22 38.25
N GLU A 613 -44.31 1.35 37.88
CA GLU A 613 -45.00 2.66 37.68
C GLU A 613 -44.10 3.71 36.97
N GLU A 614 -44.67 4.33 35.92
CA GLU A 614 -44.24 5.57 35.25
C GLU A 614 -44.49 6.80 36.16
N VAL A 615 -43.71 7.89 36.05
CA VAL A 615 -44.19 9.29 36.06
C VAL A 615 -43.15 10.23 35.40
N GLU A 616 -43.70 11.15 34.60
CA GLU A 616 -43.17 12.27 33.80
C GLU A 616 -42.38 13.39 34.51
N ASP A 617 -41.63 14.11 33.66
CA ASP A 617 -41.36 15.56 33.56
C ASP A 617 -41.22 16.47 34.80
N GLN A 618 -40.14 17.27 34.79
CA GLN A 618 -40.29 18.74 34.74
C GLN A 618 -39.01 19.46 34.31
N HIS A 619 -39.16 20.24 33.23
CA HIS A 619 -38.33 21.37 32.83
C HIS A 619 -38.21 22.42 33.95
N LEU A 620 -37.05 23.07 34.06
CA LEU A 620 -36.96 24.50 34.38
C LEU A 620 -35.67 25.09 33.78
N GLU A 621 -35.85 26.31 33.31
CA GLU A 621 -35.05 27.05 32.33
C GLU A 621 -34.40 28.29 33.01
N TYR A 622 -33.51 28.97 32.26
CA TYR A 622 -33.04 30.36 32.41
C TYR A 622 -31.73 30.72 33.17
N HIS A 623 -30.71 31.03 32.34
CA HIS A 623 -29.87 32.26 32.25
C HIS A 623 -29.24 32.92 33.51
N SER A 624 -27.92 33.20 33.44
CA SER A 624 -27.36 34.54 33.14
C SER A 624 -25.83 34.64 33.35
N ASP A 625 -25.12 35.00 32.28
CA ASP A 625 -24.09 36.05 32.14
C ASP A 625 -22.96 36.34 33.16
N VAL A 626 -21.75 36.44 32.54
CA VAL A 626 -20.63 37.40 32.73
C VAL A 626 -19.59 37.16 33.83
N GLY A 627 -18.31 37.17 33.39
CA GLY A 627 -17.14 37.49 34.22
C GLY A 627 -15.81 37.00 33.65
N GLU A 628 -15.17 37.82 32.81
CA GLU A 628 -13.75 37.70 32.43
C GLU A 628 -12.83 37.82 33.65
N GLU A 629 -11.72 37.07 33.66
CA GLU A 629 -10.47 37.54 34.28
C GLU A 629 -9.27 36.78 33.67
N GLU A 630 -8.42 37.54 32.96
CA GLU A 630 -7.10 37.15 32.47
C GLU A 630 -6.13 36.92 33.64
N LYS A 631 -5.25 35.91 33.52
CA LYS A 631 -3.98 35.88 34.25
C LYS A 631 -2.84 35.42 33.36
N GLU A 632 -2.01 36.39 33.00
CA GLU A 632 -0.61 36.23 32.59
C GLU A 632 0.19 35.48 33.67
N ILE A 633 1.03 34.53 33.27
CA ILE A 633 2.18 34.07 34.07
C ILE A 633 3.40 33.88 33.16
N GLU A 634 4.50 34.44 33.65
CA GLU A 634 5.77 34.81 33.03
C GLU A 634 6.64 33.67 32.46
N LYS A 635 7.43 34.03 31.44
CA LYS A 635 8.64 33.31 30.99
C LYS A 635 9.82 33.54 31.95
N PRO A 636 10.72 32.57 32.16
CA PRO A 636 12.06 32.84 32.65
C PRO A 636 13.08 32.94 31.49
N ASN A 637 13.88 34.00 31.52
CA ASN A 637 15.03 34.24 30.64
C ASN A 637 16.30 33.50 31.10
N GLU A 638 17.01 33.00 30.08
CA GLU A 638 18.47 32.97 29.84
C GLU A 638 19.45 32.49 30.93
N LYS A 639 20.24 31.48 30.54
CA LYS A 639 21.70 31.50 30.72
C LYS A 639 22.40 30.98 29.45
N GLU A 640 23.25 31.84 28.89
CA GLU A 640 24.30 31.55 27.90
C GLU A 640 25.24 30.44 28.38
N VAL A 641 25.63 29.50 27.50
CA VAL A 641 26.98 28.92 27.41
C VAL A 641 27.26 28.41 25.99
N ASP A 642 28.28 29.00 25.38
CA ASP A 642 29.24 28.57 24.33
C ASP A 642 28.81 28.12 22.93
N GLU A 643 29.19 28.99 21.98
CA GLU A 643 29.50 28.74 20.57
C GLU A 643 30.53 27.60 20.39
N LYS A 644 30.17 26.56 19.63
CA LYS A 644 31.13 25.80 18.80
C LYS A 644 30.49 25.32 17.49
N SER A 645 30.92 25.99 16.41
CA SER A 645 31.05 25.51 15.02
C SER A 645 29.81 24.87 14.36
N ASP A 646 28.91 25.71 13.87
CA ASP A 646 28.11 25.38 12.68
C ASP A 646 28.87 25.86 11.43
N GLU A 647 29.66 24.96 10.83
CA GLU A 647 30.10 25.14 9.44
C GLU A 647 28.88 24.99 8.53
N MET A 648 28.33 26.14 8.14
CA MET A 648 27.27 26.28 7.17
C MET A 648 27.67 25.59 5.85
N ASN A 649 26.91 24.55 5.48
CA ASN A 649 27.14 23.73 4.29
C ASN A 649 27.12 24.61 3.01
N PRO A 650 28.17 24.58 2.16
CA PRO A 650 28.27 25.38 0.93
C PRO A 650 27.19 25.08 -0.14
N TYR A 651 26.29 24.12 0.10
CA TYR A 651 25.13 23.85 -0.76
C TYR A 651 24.08 24.96 -0.74
N TYR A 652 23.95 25.74 0.35
CA TYR A 652 22.91 26.77 0.46
C TYR A 652 23.15 27.97 -0.46
N ARG A 653 24.41 28.25 -0.84
CA ARG A 653 24.77 29.47 -1.58
C ARG A 653 24.49 29.43 -3.08
N LEU A 654 24.08 28.29 -3.64
CA LEU A 654 23.78 28.12 -5.07
C LEU A 654 22.27 27.92 -5.35
N MET A 655 21.44 27.86 -4.30
CA MET A 655 19.98 27.69 -4.40
C MET A 655 19.22 29.01 -4.20
N GLU A 656 19.89 30.09 -3.78
CA GLU A 656 19.29 31.43 -3.58
C GLU A 656 19.24 32.29 -4.85
N ASP A 657 19.86 31.86 -5.95
CA ASP A 657 19.76 32.56 -7.26
C ASP A 657 18.47 32.18 -7.99
N GLY A 658 17.34 32.63 -7.44
CA GLY A 658 16.08 33.02 -8.11
C GLY A 658 15.72 32.48 -9.50
N GLN A 659 15.76 31.17 -9.74
CA GLN A 659 15.18 30.53 -10.93
C GLN A 659 14.35 29.29 -10.58
N PHE A 660 13.28 29.46 -9.82
CA PHE A 660 12.20 28.48 -9.73
C PHE A 660 10.87 29.19 -9.99
N PRO A 661 10.05 28.74 -10.96
CA PRO A 661 8.69 29.26 -11.12
C PRO A 661 7.85 28.96 -9.87
N GLU A 662 7.04 29.93 -9.47
CA GLU A 662 6.14 29.92 -8.31
C GLU A 662 4.89 29.04 -8.53
N GLN A 663 5.05 27.86 -9.14
CA GLN A 663 4.01 26.85 -9.36
C GLN A 663 4.37 25.53 -8.66
N TYR A 664 4.63 25.61 -7.35
CA TYR A 664 4.45 24.48 -6.44
C TYR A 664 3.15 24.72 -5.67
N ARG A 665 2.01 24.37 -6.27
CA ARG A 665 0.72 24.33 -5.56
C ARG A 665 0.33 22.87 -5.33
N ASP A 666 0.42 22.48 -4.07
CA ASP A 666 -0.24 21.36 -3.37
C ASP A 666 -0.70 20.17 -4.19
N ASP A 667 0.21 19.21 -4.35
CA ASP A 667 -0.10 17.80 -4.55
C ASP A 667 -0.18 17.09 -3.19
N HIS A 668 -1.29 16.37 -3.00
CA HIS A 668 -1.59 15.35 -1.98
C HIS A 668 -2.47 15.78 -0.81
N ASP A 669 -3.76 15.47 -0.94
CA ASP A 669 -4.63 15.17 0.21
C ASP A 669 -5.68 14.07 -0.08
N LYS A 670 -5.53 13.26 -1.15
CA LYS A 670 -6.51 12.20 -1.47
C LYS A 670 -5.97 10.87 -1.99
N GLU A 671 -4.67 10.59 -1.98
CA GLU A 671 -4.12 9.38 -2.62
C GLU A 671 -3.35 8.39 -1.73
N GLY A 672 -3.34 8.57 -0.40
CA GLY A 672 -2.77 7.61 0.56
C GLY A 672 -3.71 6.45 0.91
#